data_AF-A0A6P4HLH7-F1
#
_entry.id   AF-A0A6P4HLH7-F1
#
_cell.length_a   1.000
_cell.length_b   1.000
_cell.length_c   1.000
_cell.angle_alpha   90.00
_cell.angle_beta   90.00
_cell.angle_gamma   90.00
#
_symmetry.space_group_name_H-M   'P 1'
#
loop_
_entity.id
_entity.type
_entity.pdbx_description
1 polymer ?
#
loop_
_entity_poly.entity_id
_entity_poly.type
_entity_poly.pdbx_seq_one_letter_code
_entity_poly.pdbx_strand_id
1 'polypeptide(L)'
;MARSLVFVALVGALCFTLAYAQHHYDEHRIKDIIWCTKSLEEQYKCGNLTVAIARDRALFDDAFLNLTCFRAFSADECIHHIDREKAHITSLDAGDVFTGGRYNSLIPIMQEKLEGGFAEYQSVAVVKKGSLQDVTNLRDMRNKRACFPWVGSLAGWIVPIHTLQREGGMEVVDCNNQVKTAASYFNNSCAVYSLSDKYNPIGDNSDKLCTLCTGKIPGGRCSAADPYYGYEGAFRCLLEKGDVAFLRHSTVAEMLQTTEFKNLQPNSFELLCRDGRRVPINDYRQCNWGQVPADAIVTSSARSFADRKQYQQFLKRIAELYSDGLRDDRGRQNGQSGQGFNNNFDNNNYNQQQGQSGAYDQFNNQYDPNNQYRSQNQYDQYRSERLDSSFAADQNPLDGTNTSILYEKFRIFESKRYGKPNLLFQDSSRALTVIPEDDQSFTKYLGNAIGYIYGIRECPVGAMTLCVTSETELDKCIKMRTALKAHILKPELICKKMHSHINCMQFIQSGRADIAVFDAGDVYTGGLNYDLVPFMSEVYNLGEPEYYVVAVAKEEDPDTELTYLKGKNTCHTGINTAAGWTYPMAHFISNGWIRPYGCDSVRAAAEYFTKSCVPGALSSEYNTGVPYDSMCDLCHGTSYRYCRRDASEDYYGHTGAFRCLVEGGGHVAFMKHTTVMESTGGKRKEWWARNALNDDFELLCTDGTRAEINEYKRCNLGKVKANAVVTRGGPAYNETQLNAYINLLTYAQQLYGRKDVDAFSFSMFSSPIGHYDLIFQDATRQLQVIPANKRTYDAYLGSDFMRARRITDCYAGASQVALSLGLLLVGSLVAIL
;
A
#
# COMPACT_ATOMS: atom_id res chain seq x y z
N MET A 1 31.45 -60.91 -44.80
CA MET A 1 31.62 -59.54 -45.33
C MET A 1 30.55 -58.53 -44.88
N ALA A 2 29.43 -58.92 -44.24
CA ALA A 2 28.41 -57.96 -43.78
C ALA A 2 28.71 -57.27 -42.43
N ARG A 3 29.67 -57.77 -41.63
CA ARG A 3 30.01 -57.19 -40.31
C ARG A 3 31.04 -56.04 -40.36
N SER A 4 31.85 -55.96 -41.41
CA SER A 4 32.88 -54.90 -41.54
C SER A 4 32.31 -53.59 -42.10
N LEU A 5 31.20 -53.63 -42.85
CA LEU A 5 30.55 -52.44 -43.41
C LEU A 5 29.78 -51.62 -42.36
N VAL A 6 29.22 -52.28 -41.34
CA VAL A 6 28.48 -51.61 -40.25
C VAL A 6 29.43 -50.85 -39.32
N PHE A 7 30.65 -51.36 -39.12
CA PHE A 7 31.64 -50.71 -38.24
C PHE A 7 32.24 -49.44 -38.87
N VAL A 8 32.45 -49.43 -40.19
CA VAL A 8 32.97 -48.24 -40.90
C VAL A 8 31.90 -47.13 -40.99
N ALA A 9 30.61 -47.50 -41.12
CA ALA A 9 29.51 -46.54 -41.12
C ALA A 9 29.28 -45.89 -39.73
N LEU A 10 29.45 -46.65 -38.64
CA LEU A 10 29.30 -46.13 -37.27
C LEU A 10 30.45 -45.21 -36.85
N VAL A 11 31.68 -45.50 -37.25
CA VAL A 11 32.84 -44.62 -36.96
C VAL A 11 32.80 -43.34 -37.82
N GLY A 12 32.31 -43.44 -39.06
CA GLY A 12 32.05 -42.26 -39.90
C GLY A 12 30.98 -41.33 -39.31
N ALA A 13 29.88 -41.88 -38.79
CA ALA A 13 28.83 -41.10 -38.15
C ALA A 13 29.26 -40.46 -36.81
N LEU A 14 30.12 -41.12 -36.03
CA LEU A 14 30.66 -40.58 -34.78
C LEU A 14 31.72 -39.47 -34.99
N CYS A 15 32.50 -39.53 -36.07
CA CYS A 15 33.41 -38.43 -36.41
C CYS A 15 32.68 -37.22 -37.02
N PHE A 16 31.55 -37.42 -37.72
CA PHE A 16 30.71 -36.32 -38.21
C PHE A 16 29.88 -35.65 -37.09
N THR A 17 29.55 -36.36 -36.00
CA THR A 17 28.85 -35.76 -34.85
C THR A 17 29.79 -35.07 -33.86
N LEU A 18 31.08 -35.44 -33.81
CA LEU A 18 32.09 -34.73 -33.01
C LEU A 18 32.65 -33.48 -33.70
N ALA A 19 32.52 -33.36 -35.03
CA ALA A 19 32.88 -32.14 -35.77
C ALA A 19 31.75 -31.09 -35.85
N TYR A 20 30.53 -31.43 -35.38
CA TYR A 20 29.37 -30.52 -35.38
C TYR A 20 28.87 -30.19 -33.96
N ALA A 21 29.71 -30.40 -32.95
CA ALA A 21 29.47 -30.01 -31.56
C ALA A 21 30.48 -28.94 -31.09
N GLN A 22 30.86 -28.02 -31.98
CA GLN A 22 31.14 -26.65 -31.54
C GLN A 22 29.79 -25.97 -31.33
N HIS A 23 29.17 -26.25 -30.17
CA HIS A 23 28.24 -25.27 -29.62
C HIS A 23 29.06 -23.99 -29.42
N HIS A 24 28.95 -23.06 -30.37
CA HIS A 24 29.18 -21.66 -30.13
C HIS A 24 28.29 -21.28 -28.94
N TYR A 25 28.85 -21.33 -27.73
CA TYR A 25 28.35 -20.53 -26.61
C TYR A 25 28.56 -19.09 -27.06
N ASP A 26 27.60 -18.55 -27.81
CA ASP A 26 27.53 -17.13 -28.05
C ASP A 26 27.23 -16.51 -26.68
N GLU A 27 28.29 -16.04 -26.02
CA GLU A 27 28.23 -15.43 -24.71
C GLU A 27 27.23 -14.27 -24.82
N HIS A 28 26.03 -14.43 -24.26
CA HIS A 28 24.97 -13.44 -24.38
C HIS A 28 25.45 -12.16 -23.66
N ARG A 29 26.00 -11.24 -24.44
CA ARG A 29 26.66 -10.04 -23.96
C ARG A 29 25.81 -8.85 -24.34
N ILE A 30 25.29 -8.16 -23.32
CA ILE A 30 24.53 -6.95 -23.55
C ILE A 30 25.47 -5.92 -24.17
N LYS A 31 24.97 -5.19 -25.17
CA LYS A 31 25.72 -4.14 -25.84
C LYS A 31 25.25 -2.74 -25.45
N ASP A 32 23.99 -2.59 -25.06
CA ASP A 32 23.36 -1.29 -24.82
C ASP A 32 22.80 -1.17 -23.40
N ILE A 33 22.94 0.01 -22.81
CA ILE A 33 22.40 0.35 -21.50
C ILE A 33 21.70 1.72 -21.55
N ILE A 34 20.51 1.81 -20.98
CA ILE A 34 19.69 3.03 -20.98
C ILE A 34 19.61 3.55 -19.54
N TRP A 35 20.23 4.71 -19.30
CA TRP A 35 20.14 5.42 -18.04
C TRP A 35 18.92 6.33 -18.01
N CYS A 36 18.05 6.16 -17.02
CA CYS A 36 16.91 7.04 -16.81
C CYS A 36 17.31 8.27 -15.98
N THR A 37 17.20 9.45 -16.58
CA THR A 37 17.45 10.75 -15.94
C THR A 37 16.13 11.38 -15.50
N LYS A 38 16.16 12.18 -14.42
CA LYS A 38 14.98 12.70 -13.72
C LYS A 38 14.76 14.19 -13.96
N SER A 39 15.74 14.86 -14.59
CA SER A 39 15.71 16.30 -14.85
C SER A 39 16.42 16.64 -16.16
N LEU A 40 16.21 17.86 -16.64
CA LEU A 40 16.87 18.36 -17.85
C LEU A 40 18.39 18.48 -17.64
N GLU A 41 18.82 18.99 -16.48
CA GLU A 41 20.23 19.15 -16.15
C GLU A 41 20.94 17.79 -16.05
N GLU A 42 20.26 16.79 -15.48
CA GLU A 42 20.76 15.42 -15.40
C GLU A 42 20.87 14.77 -16.79
N GLN A 43 19.92 15.04 -17.70
CA GLN A 43 19.99 14.59 -19.09
C GLN A 43 21.22 15.16 -19.82
N TYR A 44 21.58 16.44 -19.59
CA TYR A 44 22.79 17.01 -20.16
C TYR A 44 24.05 16.36 -19.62
N LYS A 45 24.13 16.13 -18.30
CA LYS A 45 25.26 15.41 -17.70
C LYS A 45 25.39 13.99 -18.24
N CYS A 46 24.27 13.28 -18.39
CA CYS A 46 24.24 11.95 -18.97
C CYS A 46 24.72 11.95 -20.44
N GLY A 47 24.28 12.93 -21.24
CA GLY A 47 24.75 13.07 -22.63
C GLY A 47 26.26 13.30 -22.72
N ASN A 48 26.81 14.17 -21.85
CA ASN A 48 28.26 14.38 -21.78
C ASN A 48 29.02 13.13 -21.31
N LEU A 49 28.43 12.34 -20.41
CA LEU A 49 28.98 11.04 -20.00
C LEU A 49 29.03 10.06 -21.17
N THR A 50 27.97 9.97 -21.98
CA THR A 50 27.95 9.13 -23.19
C THR A 50 29.08 9.52 -24.16
N VAL A 51 29.29 10.81 -24.39
CA VAL A 51 30.39 11.30 -25.25
C VAL A 51 31.75 10.94 -24.67
N ALA A 52 31.95 11.09 -23.36
CA ALA A 52 33.20 10.72 -22.70
C ALA A 52 33.49 9.21 -22.81
N ILE A 53 32.48 8.36 -22.58
CA ILE A 53 32.60 6.89 -22.70
C ILE A 53 32.90 6.48 -24.13
N ALA A 54 32.24 7.11 -25.11
CA ALA A 54 32.48 6.82 -26.53
C ALA A 54 33.92 7.19 -26.95
N ARG A 55 34.43 8.34 -26.46
CA ARG A 55 35.82 8.77 -26.67
C ARG A 55 36.81 7.79 -26.06
N ASP A 56 36.54 7.36 -24.83
CA ASP A 56 37.46 6.53 -24.04
C ASP A 56 37.18 5.03 -24.17
N ARG A 57 36.46 4.61 -25.22
CA ARG A 57 35.98 3.23 -25.44
C ARG A 57 37.07 2.17 -25.26
N ALA A 58 38.28 2.45 -25.73
CA ALA A 58 39.41 1.52 -25.62
C ALA A 58 39.87 1.28 -24.16
N LEU A 59 39.52 2.14 -23.22
CA LEU A 59 39.87 2.01 -21.80
C LEU A 59 38.89 1.12 -21.01
N PHE A 60 37.76 0.76 -21.62
CA PHE A 60 36.72 -0.05 -20.99
C PHE A 60 36.92 -1.56 -21.15
N ASP A 61 37.90 -2.00 -21.97
CA ASP A 61 38.17 -3.42 -22.25
C ASP A 61 36.88 -4.22 -22.46
N ASP A 62 36.70 -5.31 -21.71
CA ASP A 62 35.52 -6.15 -21.76
C ASP A 62 34.29 -5.60 -21.01
N ALA A 63 34.42 -4.50 -20.29
CA ALA A 63 33.32 -3.90 -19.55
C ALA A 63 32.51 -2.90 -20.39
N PHE A 64 32.87 -2.65 -21.67
CA PHE A 64 32.22 -1.62 -22.48
C PHE A 64 30.74 -1.93 -22.77
N LEU A 65 29.88 -0.96 -22.46
CA LEU A 65 28.47 -0.89 -22.86
C LEU A 65 28.19 0.46 -23.54
N ASN A 66 27.34 0.45 -24.55
CA ASN A 66 26.85 1.66 -25.21
C ASN A 66 25.77 2.33 -24.35
N LEU A 67 26.13 3.44 -23.70
CA LEU A 67 25.26 4.18 -22.80
C LEU A 67 24.38 5.18 -23.57
N THR A 68 23.07 5.08 -23.40
CA THR A 68 22.09 6.08 -23.86
C THR A 68 21.29 6.62 -22.67
N CYS A 69 20.68 7.80 -22.85
CA CYS A 69 20.02 8.53 -21.78
C CYS A 69 18.56 8.76 -22.11
N PHE A 70 17.66 8.27 -21.25
CA PHE A 70 16.21 8.46 -21.35
C PHE A 70 15.76 9.47 -20.30
N ARG A 71 15.10 10.57 -20.73
CA ARG A 71 14.64 11.62 -19.81
C ARG A 71 13.21 11.36 -19.34
N ALA A 72 13.06 11.12 -18.05
CA ALA A 72 11.80 11.15 -17.32
C ALA A 72 11.61 12.50 -16.58
N PHE A 73 10.44 12.70 -16.00
CA PHE A 73 10.08 13.89 -15.21
C PHE A 73 10.36 13.72 -13.71
N SER A 74 10.50 12.49 -13.22
CA SER A 74 10.72 12.20 -11.79
C SER A 74 11.35 10.82 -11.57
N ALA A 75 11.82 10.58 -10.34
CA ALA A 75 12.31 9.26 -9.92
C ALA A 75 11.22 8.17 -10.04
N ASP A 76 9.97 8.50 -9.68
CA ASP A 76 8.82 7.59 -9.74
C ASP A 76 8.51 7.14 -11.17
N GLU A 77 8.63 8.07 -12.12
CA GLU A 77 8.45 7.73 -13.53
C GLU A 77 9.61 6.86 -14.06
N CYS A 78 10.85 7.13 -13.64
CA CYS A 78 11.98 6.24 -13.96
C CYS A 78 11.76 4.83 -13.42
N ILE A 79 11.23 4.68 -12.20
CA ILE A 79 10.89 3.38 -11.63
C ILE A 79 9.93 2.62 -12.55
N HIS A 80 8.87 3.28 -13.02
CA HIS A 80 7.90 2.67 -13.94
C HIS A 80 8.48 2.36 -15.33
N HIS A 81 9.35 3.21 -15.87
CA HIS A 81 10.00 2.93 -17.16
C HIS A 81 11.00 1.79 -17.06
N ILE A 82 11.66 1.59 -15.92
CA ILE A 82 12.56 0.44 -15.71
C ILE A 82 11.76 -0.86 -15.55
N ASP A 83 10.68 -0.83 -14.77
CA ASP A 83 9.75 -1.96 -14.59
C ASP A 83 9.14 -2.42 -15.93
N ARG A 84 8.85 -1.48 -16.83
CA ARG A 84 8.35 -1.74 -18.20
C ARG A 84 9.47 -1.91 -19.24
N GLU A 85 10.72 -2.04 -18.81
CA GLU A 85 11.91 -2.23 -19.65
C GLU A 85 12.16 -1.16 -20.73
N LYS A 86 11.60 0.04 -20.56
CA LYS A 86 11.88 1.22 -21.43
C LYS A 86 13.19 1.91 -21.07
N ALA A 87 13.62 1.78 -19.82
CA ALA A 87 14.93 2.17 -19.35
C ALA A 87 15.55 0.99 -18.57
N HIS A 88 16.85 1.02 -18.32
CA HIS A 88 17.55 -0.10 -17.69
C HIS A 88 17.98 0.22 -16.26
N ILE A 89 18.54 1.40 -16.01
CA ILE A 89 19.07 1.77 -14.70
C ILE A 89 18.79 3.22 -14.33
N THR A 90 18.78 3.51 -13.03
CA THR A 90 18.83 4.86 -12.46
C THR A 90 19.38 4.79 -11.03
N SER A 91 19.84 5.93 -10.48
CA SER A 91 20.17 6.05 -9.06
C SER A 91 18.91 6.44 -8.27
N LEU A 92 18.67 5.87 -7.09
CA LEU A 92 17.51 6.18 -6.24
C LEU A 92 17.92 6.45 -4.79
N ASP A 93 17.21 7.38 -4.13
CA ASP A 93 17.26 7.53 -2.68
C ASP A 93 16.73 6.25 -2.02
N ALA A 94 17.23 5.91 -0.84
CA ALA A 94 16.83 4.69 -0.14
C ALA A 94 15.30 4.56 0.05
N GLY A 95 14.57 5.67 0.20
CA GLY A 95 13.09 5.64 0.25
C GLY A 95 12.44 5.25 -1.09
N ASP A 96 13.05 5.66 -2.20
CA ASP A 96 12.62 5.28 -3.54
C ASP A 96 13.05 3.85 -3.91
N VAL A 97 14.18 3.36 -3.37
CA VAL A 97 14.58 1.94 -3.50
C VAL A 97 13.55 1.02 -2.85
N PHE A 98 13.03 1.38 -1.68
CA PHE A 98 11.91 0.66 -1.08
C PHE A 98 10.69 0.62 -2.01
N THR A 99 10.32 1.78 -2.57
CA THR A 99 9.16 1.89 -3.48
C THR A 99 9.36 1.03 -4.73
N GLY A 100 10.51 1.17 -5.40
CA GLY A 100 10.85 0.43 -6.61
C GLY A 100 10.91 -1.08 -6.36
N GLY A 101 11.52 -1.52 -5.26
CA GLY A 101 11.59 -2.95 -4.95
C GLY A 101 10.27 -3.56 -4.52
N ARG A 102 9.42 -2.81 -3.80
CA ARG A 102 8.16 -3.36 -3.28
C ARG A 102 7.00 -3.33 -4.27
N TYR A 103 6.96 -2.32 -5.15
CA TYR A 103 5.82 -2.08 -6.04
C TYR A 103 6.16 -2.24 -7.54
N ASN A 104 7.44 -2.30 -7.91
CA ASN A 104 7.89 -2.31 -9.31
C ASN A 104 9.03 -3.30 -9.57
N SER A 105 9.17 -4.33 -8.72
CA SER A 105 10.13 -5.43 -8.88
C SER A 105 11.56 -4.96 -9.22
N LEU A 106 12.00 -3.83 -8.67
CA LEU A 106 13.35 -3.34 -8.87
C LEU A 106 14.32 -3.87 -7.82
N ILE A 107 15.58 -4.03 -8.20
CA ILE A 107 16.63 -4.53 -7.31
C ILE A 107 17.85 -3.58 -7.33
N PRO A 108 18.40 -3.21 -6.17
CA PRO A 108 19.67 -2.47 -6.10
C PRO A 108 20.85 -3.37 -6.47
N ILE A 109 21.69 -2.93 -7.41
CA ILE A 109 22.88 -3.66 -7.88
C ILE A 109 24.19 -3.02 -7.46
N MET A 110 24.19 -1.72 -7.17
CA MET A 110 25.36 -0.99 -6.67
C MET A 110 24.93 0.10 -5.71
N GLN A 111 25.83 0.51 -4.82
CA GLN A 111 25.61 1.55 -3.82
C GLN A 111 26.69 2.64 -3.93
N GLU A 112 26.30 3.89 -3.74
CA GLU A 112 27.24 5.01 -3.65
C GLU A 112 28.06 4.94 -2.35
N LYS A 113 29.36 5.26 -2.44
CA LYS A 113 30.27 5.34 -1.29
C LYS A 113 30.69 6.78 -1.09
N LEU A 114 30.42 7.29 0.10
CA LEU A 114 30.66 8.67 0.50
C LEU A 114 32.10 8.87 0.99
N GLU A 115 32.45 10.13 1.23
CA GLU A 115 33.74 10.53 1.80
C GLU A 115 34.05 9.79 3.12
N GLY A 116 35.30 9.36 3.31
CA GLY A 116 35.69 8.50 4.44
C GLY A 116 35.31 7.02 4.26
N GLY A 117 34.72 6.67 3.13
CA GLY A 117 34.40 5.29 2.77
C GLY A 117 33.11 4.75 3.38
N PHE A 118 32.24 5.62 3.88
CA PHE A 118 30.96 5.23 4.45
C PHE A 118 29.93 4.94 3.36
N ALA A 119 29.09 3.92 3.57
CA ALA A 119 27.95 3.57 2.72
C ALA A 119 26.63 4.12 3.27
N GLU A 120 26.69 4.98 4.28
CA GLU A 120 25.55 5.50 5.00
C GLU A 120 25.79 6.97 5.36
N TYR A 121 24.71 7.72 5.48
CA TYR A 121 24.71 9.12 5.89
C TYR A 121 23.66 9.39 6.96
N GLN A 122 23.78 10.53 7.62
CA GLN A 122 22.88 10.93 8.70
C GLN A 122 21.78 11.87 8.19
N SER A 123 20.55 11.59 8.61
CA SER A 123 19.41 12.53 8.58
C SER A 123 19.60 13.57 9.67
N VAL A 124 19.47 14.85 9.33
CA VAL A 124 19.65 15.97 10.27
C VAL A 124 18.54 17.00 10.11
N ALA A 125 18.19 17.66 11.22
CA ALA A 125 17.36 18.86 11.22
C ALA A 125 18.26 20.09 11.30
N VAL A 126 18.21 20.95 10.28
CA VAL A 126 19.02 22.16 10.17
C VAL A 126 18.17 23.38 10.47
N VAL A 127 18.69 24.27 11.30
CA VAL A 127 18.06 25.54 11.67
C VAL A 127 19.02 26.70 11.45
N LYS A 128 18.49 27.92 11.30
CA LYS A 128 19.33 29.12 11.31
C LYS A 128 19.86 29.35 12.72
N LYS A 129 21.12 29.73 12.85
CA LYS A 129 21.71 30.07 14.15
C LYS A 129 20.90 31.17 14.83
N GLY A 130 20.61 30.97 16.12
CA GLY A 130 19.79 31.90 16.88
C GLY A 130 18.27 31.77 16.68
N SER A 131 17.79 30.93 15.75
CA SER A 131 16.36 30.69 15.53
C SER A 131 15.83 29.52 16.38
N LEU A 132 14.48 29.40 16.45
CA LEU A 132 13.78 28.31 17.15
C LEU A 132 14.18 28.13 18.63
N GLN A 133 14.52 29.22 19.33
CA GLN A 133 14.97 29.19 20.74
C GLN A 133 13.97 28.54 21.70
N ASP A 134 12.69 28.58 21.35
CA ASP A 134 11.61 27.99 22.11
C ASP A 134 11.48 26.47 21.95
N VAL A 135 12.24 25.87 21.02
CA VAL A 135 12.34 24.41 20.88
C VAL A 135 13.43 23.88 21.80
N THR A 136 13.03 23.30 22.92
CA THR A 136 13.91 22.71 23.94
C THR A 136 13.87 21.18 23.95
N ASN A 137 12.85 20.59 23.34
CA ASN A 137 12.69 19.15 23.17
C ASN A 137 11.87 18.88 21.88
N LEU A 138 11.79 17.63 21.44
CA LEU A 138 11.07 17.27 20.21
C LEU A 138 9.59 17.67 20.18
N ARG A 139 8.89 17.73 21.33
CA ARG A 139 7.46 18.07 21.37
C ARG A 139 7.19 19.52 20.99
N ASP A 140 8.17 20.39 21.22
CA ASP A 140 8.11 21.81 20.89
C ASP A 140 8.19 22.05 19.36
N MET A 141 8.43 21.00 18.56
CA MET A 141 8.37 21.03 17.09
C MET A 141 6.95 21.19 16.54
N ARG A 142 5.93 21.01 17.38
CA ARG A 142 4.53 21.22 17.00
C ARG A 142 4.32 22.67 16.56
N ASN A 143 3.52 22.85 15.50
CA ASN A 143 3.20 24.15 14.89
C ASN A 143 4.40 24.93 14.31
N LYS A 144 5.57 24.30 14.11
CA LYS A 144 6.68 24.91 13.37
C LYS A 144 6.50 24.78 11.87
N ARG A 145 7.19 25.66 11.13
CA ARG A 145 7.21 25.64 9.66
C ARG A 145 8.40 24.81 9.18
N ALA A 146 8.12 23.68 8.56
CA ALA A 146 9.15 22.74 8.13
C ALA A 146 9.33 22.73 6.60
N CYS A 147 10.57 22.49 6.18
CA CYS A 147 10.96 22.30 4.80
C CYS A 147 11.44 20.87 4.60
N PHE A 148 10.72 20.14 3.75
CA PHE A 148 10.99 18.75 3.40
C PHE A 148 11.35 18.67 1.91
N PRO A 149 12.32 17.80 1.53
CA PRO A 149 12.76 17.71 0.15
C PRO A 149 11.68 17.10 -0.75
N TRP A 150 11.06 16.00 -0.31
CA TRP A 150 9.82 15.46 -0.85
C TRP A 150 9.23 14.40 0.09
N VAL A 151 7.92 14.17 -0.01
CA VAL A 151 7.22 13.07 0.68
C VAL A 151 7.75 11.74 0.14
N GLY A 152 8.28 10.90 1.02
CA GLY A 152 8.86 9.59 0.66
C GLY A 152 10.38 9.51 0.74
N SER A 153 11.10 10.63 0.74
CA SER A 153 12.55 10.66 1.01
C SER A 153 12.88 10.00 2.36
N LEU A 154 13.91 9.15 2.42
CA LEU A 154 14.20 8.43 3.66
C LEU A 154 14.74 9.37 4.75
N ALA A 155 15.76 10.17 4.43
CA ALA A 155 16.35 11.10 5.39
C ALA A 155 15.55 12.39 5.59
N GLY A 156 14.87 12.86 4.55
CA GLY A 156 14.13 14.11 4.58
C GLY A 156 12.72 13.99 5.16
N TRP A 157 12.02 12.88 4.96
CA TRP A 157 10.62 12.72 5.35
C TRP A 157 10.40 11.56 6.32
N ILE A 158 10.77 10.33 5.93
CA ILE A 158 10.42 9.12 6.68
C ILE A 158 11.05 9.11 8.08
N VAL A 159 12.36 9.36 8.18
CA VAL A 159 13.08 9.38 9.46
C VAL A 159 12.58 10.49 10.41
N PRO A 160 12.40 11.75 9.96
CA PRO A 160 11.81 12.80 10.80
C PRO A 160 10.39 12.50 11.28
N ILE A 161 9.49 12.08 10.40
CA ILE A 161 8.10 11.78 10.76
C ILE A 161 8.03 10.60 11.76
N HIS A 162 8.79 9.54 11.50
CA HIS A 162 8.91 8.40 12.42
C HIS A 162 9.38 8.84 13.82
N THR A 163 10.45 9.63 13.87
CA THR A 163 11.03 10.11 15.13
C THR A 163 10.03 10.99 15.90
N LEU A 164 9.27 11.84 15.20
CA LEU A 164 8.25 12.69 15.83
C LEU A 164 7.01 11.91 16.31
N GLN A 165 6.60 10.85 15.61
CA GLN A 165 5.54 9.97 16.06
C GLN A 165 5.90 9.26 17.37
N ARG A 166 7.16 8.82 17.50
CA ARG A 166 7.61 8.10 18.70
C ARG A 166 8.00 9.00 19.86
N GLU A 167 8.75 10.06 19.60
CA GLU A 167 9.40 10.87 20.63
C GLU A 167 8.83 12.30 20.69
N GLY A 168 8.32 12.82 19.57
CA GLY A 168 7.86 14.21 19.42
C GLY A 168 6.36 14.46 19.68
N GLY A 169 5.60 13.43 20.10
CA GLY A 169 4.18 13.58 20.41
C GLY A 169 3.30 13.86 19.18
N MET A 170 3.70 13.40 18.00
CA MET A 170 2.89 13.47 16.79
C MET A 170 1.83 12.37 16.80
N GLU A 171 0.58 12.76 17.05
CA GLU A 171 -0.57 11.85 17.07
C GLU A 171 -0.92 11.37 15.66
N VAL A 172 -1.08 10.04 15.50
CA VAL A 172 -1.43 9.43 14.23
C VAL A 172 -2.92 9.66 13.95
N VAL A 173 -3.22 10.63 13.08
CA VAL A 173 -4.59 10.93 12.61
C VAL A 173 -5.06 9.90 11.61
N ASP A 174 -4.16 9.49 10.71
CA ASP A 174 -4.42 8.46 9.72
C ASP A 174 -3.16 7.62 9.48
N CYS A 175 -3.25 6.33 9.80
CA CYS A 175 -2.15 5.37 9.69
C CYS A 175 -1.79 5.05 8.23
N ASN A 176 -2.76 5.19 7.32
CA ASN A 176 -2.57 4.95 5.89
C ASN A 176 -2.17 6.23 5.15
N ASN A 177 -2.23 7.38 5.81
CA ASN A 177 -1.91 8.68 5.22
C ASN A 177 -1.06 9.55 6.16
N GLN A 178 0.25 9.39 5.99
CA GLN A 178 1.30 10.10 6.71
C GLN A 178 1.23 11.62 6.53
N VAL A 179 0.78 12.08 5.36
CA VAL A 179 0.70 13.51 5.02
C VAL A 179 -0.37 14.18 5.88
N LYS A 180 -1.52 13.53 6.06
CA LYS A 180 -2.60 14.01 6.93
C LYS A 180 -2.16 14.13 8.39
N THR A 181 -1.43 13.11 8.87
CA THR A 181 -0.80 13.12 10.20
C THR A 181 0.18 14.29 10.34
N ALA A 182 1.12 14.46 9.40
CA ALA A 182 2.08 15.55 9.42
C ALA A 182 1.43 16.95 9.31
N ALA A 183 0.37 17.10 8.50
CA ALA A 183 -0.37 18.34 8.33
C ALA A 183 -1.14 18.78 9.58
N SER A 184 -1.44 17.83 10.48
CA SER A 184 -2.05 18.11 11.78
C SER A 184 -1.04 18.58 12.84
N TYR A 185 0.24 18.25 12.64
CA TYR A 185 1.31 18.51 13.60
C TYR A 185 2.10 19.79 13.28
N PHE A 186 2.47 19.98 12.02
CA PHE A 186 3.19 21.16 11.55
C PHE A 186 2.24 22.29 11.15
N ASN A 187 2.74 23.52 11.17
CA ASN A 187 2.05 24.66 10.56
C ASN A 187 2.35 24.69 9.05
N ASN A 188 1.95 25.76 8.36
CA ASN A 188 2.24 25.99 6.94
C ASN A 188 3.69 25.63 6.61
N SER A 189 3.88 24.63 5.77
CA SER A 189 5.17 23.99 5.49
C SER A 189 5.34 23.77 3.98
N CYS A 190 6.50 23.29 3.56
CA CYS A 190 6.70 22.76 2.20
C CYS A 190 7.14 21.31 2.25
N ALA A 191 6.28 20.41 1.77
CA ALA A 191 6.54 19.02 1.52
C ALA A 191 6.09 18.71 0.09
N VAL A 192 7.06 18.65 -0.82
CA VAL A 192 6.81 18.34 -2.23
C VAL A 192 6.18 16.96 -2.35
N TYR A 193 5.23 16.80 -3.28
CA TYR A 193 4.35 15.64 -3.47
C TYR A 193 3.29 15.40 -2.39
N SER A 194 3.10 16.28 -1.40
CA SER A 194 2.04 16.12 -0.39
C SER A 194 0.62 16.03 -0.97
N LEU A 195 0.40 16.59 -2.15
CA LEU A 195 -0.88 16.58 -2.86
C LEU A 195 -0.91 15.63 -4.07
N SER A 196 0.13 14.84 -4.32
CA SER A 196 0.12 13.88 -5.44
C SER A 196 -0.80 12.70 -5.13
N ASP A 197 -1.42 12.12 -6.15
CA ASP A 197 -2.37 11.00 -6.00
C ASP A 197 -1.77 9.81 -5.20
N LYS A 198 -0.45 9.60 -5.32
CA LYS A 198 0.30 8.58 -4.56
C LYS A 198 0.22 8.78 -3.05
N TYR A 199 0.24 10.02 -2.58
CA TYR A 199 0.20 10.37 -1.15
C TYR A 199 -1.12 11.03 -0.72
N ASN A 200 -2.03 11.26 -1.66
CA ASN A 200 -3.37 11.81 -1.49
C ASN A 200 -4.43 10.99 -2.26
N PRO A 201 -4.53 9.67 -2.07
CA PRO A 201 -5.37 8.81 -2.91
C PRO A 201 -6.88 9.07 -2.77
N ILE A 202 -7.32 9.72 -1.69
CA ILE A 202 -8.72 10.12 -1.46
C ILE A 202 -8.97 11.55 -1.96
N GLY A 203 -7.93 12.36 -2.15
CA GLY A 203 -8.06 13.76 -2.52
C GLY A 203 -8.40 14.70 -1.35
N ASP A 204 -8.31 14.23 -0.10
CA ASP A 204 -8.73 14.97 1.11
C ASP A 204 -7.57 15.57 1.93
N ASN A 205 -6.32 15.47 1.47
CA ASN A 205 -5.19 16.11 2.13
C ASN A 205 -5.33 17.64 2.15
N SER A 206 -5.02 18.23 3.31
CA SER A 206 -4.91 19.68 3.45
C SER A 206 -3.69 20.21 2.66
N ASP A 207 -3.83 21.40 2.09
CA ASP A 207 -2.78 22.15 1.41
C ASP A 207 -1.74 22.80 2.35
N LYS A 208 -1.88 22.66 3.67
CA LYS A 208 -0.95 23.21 4.69
C LYS A 208 0.51 22.85 4.43
N LEU A 209 0.78 21.61 4.03
CA LEU A 209 2.14 21.16 3.72
C LEU A 209 2.62 21.60 2.34
N CYS A 210 1.79 22.35 1.60
CA CYS A 210 2.12 22.90 0.31
C CYS A 210 2.22 24.43 0.31
N THR A 211 1.78 25.08 1.38
CA THR A 211 1.62 26.54 1.44
C THR A 211 2.93 27.30 1.29
N LEU A 212 4.05 26.78 1.81
CA LEU A 212 5.34 27.48 1.68
C LEU A 212 5.98 27.27 0.32
N CYS A 213 5.65 26.19 -0.39
CA CYS A 213 6.24 25.87 -1.68
C CYS A 213 6.00 27.00 -2.70
N THR A 214 6.99 27.24 -3.58
CA THR A 214 7.04 28.46 -4.41
C THR A 214 6.73 28.22 -5.88
N GLY A 215 6.50 26.97 -6.28
CA GLY A 215 6.21 26.62 -7.67
C GLY A 215 5.01 27.39 -8.24
N LYS A 216 5.09 27.65 -9.56
CA LYS A 216 4.03 28.33 -10.31
C LYS A 216 2.81 27.42 -10.46
N ILE A 217 1.61 28.00 -10.41
CA ILE A 217 0.35 27.28 -10.66
C ILE A 217 -0.09 27.57 -12.10
N PRO A 218 -0.62 26.58 -12.85
CA PRO A 218 -0.88 25.19 -12.47
C PRO A 218 0.33 24.26 -12.60
N GLY A 219 0.37 23.18 -11.80
CA GLY A 219 1.28 22.04 -11.97
C GLY A 219 2.70 22.18 -11.45
N GLY A 220 3.19 23.39 -11.15
CA GLY A 220 4.55 23.61 -10.63
C GLY A 220 4.64 23.61 -9.10
N ARG A 221 3.59 24.04 -8.38
CA ARG A 221 3.59 24.05 -6.91
C ARG A 221 3.47 22.63 -6.35
N CYS A 222 4.27 22.27 -5.35
CA CYS A 222 4.27 20.93 -4.72
C CYS A 222 4.61 19.76 -5.65
N SER A 223 5.20 20.01 -6.81
CA SER A 223 5.61 18.95 -7.74
C SER A 223 7.13 18.87 -7.86
N ALA A 224 7.61 17.93 -8.67
CA ALA A 224 9.02 17.82 -9.03
C ALA A 224 9.61 19.12 -9.61
N ALA A 225 8.75 19.98 -10.17
CA ALA A 225 9.12 21.26 -10.76
C ALA A 225 9.15 22.42 -9.74
N ASP A 226 8.78 22.17 -8.49
CA ASP A 226 8.81 23.20 -7.44
C ASP A 226 10.28 23.56 -7.12
N PRO A 227 10.64 24.85 -7.02
CA PRO A 227 12.00 25.26 -6.67
C PRO A 227 12.50 24.75 -5.31
N TYR A 228 11.60 24.29 -4.43
CA TYR A 228 11.94 23.67 -3.15
C TYR A 228 11.98 22.14 -3.19
N TYR A 229 11.87 21.52 -4.35
CA TYR A 229 12.09 20.07 -4.52
C TYR A 229 13.56 19.70 -4.31
N GLY A 230 13.80 18.51 -3.74
CA GLY A 230 15.14 18.00 -3.47
C GLY A 230 15.73 18.53 -2.16
N TYR A 231 16.86 17.96 -1.74
CA TYR A 231 17.54 18.39 -0.51
C TYR A 231 18.07 19.82 -0.62
N GLU A 232 18.53 20.21 -1.80
CA GLU A 232 18.90 21.56 -2.20
C GLU A 232 17.71 22.54 -2.10
N GLY A 233 16.53 22.12 -2.56
CA GLY A 233 15.31 22.93 -2.51
C GLY A 233 14.79 23.10 -1.09
N ALA A 234 14.85 22.06 -0.26
CA ALA A 234 14.51 22.14 1.16
C ALA A 234 15.46 23.08 1.93
N PHE A 235 16.75 23.10 1.59
CA PHE A 235 17.69 24.08 2.13
C PHE A 235 17.33 25.52 1.68
N ARG A 236 16.99 25.73 0.41
CA ARG A 236 16.51 27.04 -0.06
C ARG A 236 15.24 27.48 0.67
N CYS A 237 14.31 26.56 0.90
CA CYS A 237 13.10 26.79 1.70
C CYS A 237 13.41 27.26 3.12
N LEU A 238 14.41 26.68 3.80
CA LEU A 238 14.85 27.13 5.13
C LEU A 238 15.33 28.58 5.11
N LEU A 239 16.09 28.96 4.07
CA LEU A 239 16.61 30.32 3.94
C LEU A 239 15.49 31.35 3.77
N GLU A 240 14.47 31.01 2.97
CA GLU A 240 13.46 31.97 2.55
C GLU A 240 12.22 32.01 3.46
N LYS A 241 11.72 30.87 3.92
CA LYS A 241 10.38 30.78 4.54
C LYS A 241 10.26 29.87 5.76
N GLY A 242 10.99 28.76 5.79
CA GLY A 242 10.89 27.75 6.86
C GLY A 242 11.66 28.11 8.12
N ASP A 243 11.30 27.46 9.22
CA ASP A 243 12.02 27.54 10.49
C ASP A 243 13.06 26.42 10.63
N VAL A 244 12.77 25.25 10.04
CA VAL A 244 13.62 24.05 10.07
C VAL A 244 13.59 23.35 8.71
N ALA A 245 14.72 22.79 8.27
CA ALA A 245 14.78 21.86 7.13
C ALA A 245 15.33 20.51 7.55
N PHE A 246 14.74 19.45 7.02
CA PHE A 246 15.21 18.07 7.21
C PHE A 246 16.04 17.65 6.01
N LEU A 247 17.35 17.48 6.23
CA LEU A 247 18.37 17.36 5.19
C LEU A 247 19.30 16.17 5.42
N ARG A 248 20.19 15.92 4.46
CA ARG A 248 21.37 15.09 4.66
C ARG A 248 22.43 15.92 5.40
N HIS A 249 23.28 15.27 6.19
CA HIS A 249 24.35 15.98 6.90
C HIS A 249 25.30 16.76 5.97
N SER A 250 25.50 16.32 4.73
CA SER A 250 26.38 16.95 3.75
C SER A 250 25.76 18.15 3.03
N THR A 251 24.42 18.26 3.01
CA THR A 251 23.70 19.22 2.16
C THR A 251 24.13 20.66 2.41
N VAL A 252 24.30 21.09 3.67
CA VAL A 252 24.71 22.47 3.96
C VAL A 252 26.09 22.76 3.37
N ALA A 253 27.05 21.86 3.55
CA ALA A 253 28.41 22.03 3.03
C ALA A 253 28.44 22.07 1.49
N GLU A 254 27.64 21.22 0.82
CA GLU A 254 27.49 21.21 -0.64
C GLU A 254 26.88 22.54 -1.14
N MET A 255 25.80 22.99 -0.51
CA MET A 255 25.08 24.20 -0.93
C MET A 255 25.95 25.45 -0.80
N LEU A 256 26.77 25.56 0.25
CA LEU A 256 27.69 26.70 0.43
C LEU A 256 28.81 26.76 -0.63
N GLN A 257 29.06 25.68 -1.39
CA GLN A 257 30.03 25.67 -2.49
C GLN A 257 29.43 26.10 -3.85
N THR A 258 28.10 26.19 -3.92
CA THR A 258 27.38 26.67 -5.10
C THR A 258 27.56 28.18 -5.27
N THR A 259 27.45 28.66 -6.51
CA THR A 259 27.59 30.10 -6.81
C THR A 259 26.49 30.95 -6.16
N GLU A 260 25.31 30.38 -5.94
CA GLU A 260 24.15 31.05 -5.34
C GLU A 260 24.37 31.36 -3.86
N PHE A 261 24.99 30.44 -3.11
CA PHE A 261 25.11 30.54 -1.64
C PHE A 261 26.54 30.71 -1.13
N LYS A 262 27.51 30.96 -2.01
CA LYS A 262 28.95 31.12 -1.67
C LYS A 262 29.24 32.18 -0.60
N ASN A 263 28.35 33.16 -0.44
CA ASN A 263 28.52 34.24 0.53
C ASN A 263 28.03 33.89 1.95
N LEU A 264 27.32 32.77 2.11
CA LEU A 264 26.85 32.31 3.41
C LEU A 264 27.97 31.55 4.14
N GLN A 265 28.02 31.71 5.45
CA GLN A 265 29.02 31.06 6.29
C GLN A 265 28.44 29.80 6.94
N PRO A 266 29.23 28.71 7.09
CA PRO A 266 28.78 27.49 7.76
C PRO A 266 28.25 27.71 9.19
N ASN A 267 28.83 28.67 9.90
CA ASN A 267 28.47 29.01 11.28
C ASN A 267 27.11 29.75 11.41
N SER A 268 26.48 30.11 10.30
CA SER A 268 25.12 30.67 10.28
C SER A 268 24.04 29.61 10.49
N PHE A 269 24.42 28.33 10.52
CA PHE A 269 23.53 27.19 10.65
C PHE A 269 23.94 26.31 11.84
N GLU A 270 22.95 25.68 12.45
CA GLU A 270 23.12 24.74 13.55
C GLU A 270 22.25 23.50 13.30
N LEU A 271 22.66 22.36 13.85
CA LEU A 271 21.84 21.16 13.89
C LEU A 271 20.98 21.18 15.13
N LEU A 272 19.70 20.84 14.97
CA LEU A 272 18.78 20.58 16.07
C LEU A 272 18.80 19.10 16.40
N CYS A 273 19.26 18.76 17.60
CA CYS A 273 19.35 17.39 18.08
C CYS A 273 17.99 16.90 18.60
N ARG A 274 17.84 15.58 18.74
CA ARG A 274 16.63 14.97 19.31
C ARG A 274 16.36 15.44 20.73
N ASP A 275 17.38 15.65 21.54
CA ASP A 275 17.26 16.17 22.90
C ASP A 275 17.06 17.70 22.98
N GLY A 276 16.89 18.38 21.84
CA GLY A 276 16.69 19.82 21.74
C GLY A 276 17.97 20.65 21.82
N ARG A 277 19.14 20.03 22.04
CA ARG A 277 20.42 20.75 21.95
C ARG A 277 20.67 21.24 20.53
N ARG A 278 21.48 22.30 20.43
CA ARG A 278 22.00 22.80 19.15
C ARG A 278 23.50 22.61 19.11
N VAL A 279 23.99 22.09 17.99
CA VAL A 279 25.43 21.89 17.76
C VAL A 279 25.84 22.44 16.39
N PRO A 280 27.12 22.76 16.18
CA PRO A 280 27.65 23.07 14.86
C PRO A 280 27.36 21.97 13.83
N ILE A 281 27.22 22.35 12.55
CA ILE A 281 26.90 21.40 11.46
C ILE A 281 27.90 20.25 11.29
N ASN A 282 29.14 20.42 11.76
CA ASN A 282 30.18 19.39 11.68
C ASN A 282 30.00 18.26 12.71
N ASP A 283 29.20 18.48 13.77
CA ASP A 283 28.99 17.52 14.85
C ASP A 283 27.79 16.58 14.60
N TYR A 284 27.43 16.38 13.33
CA TYR A 284 26.31 15.55 12.88
C TYR A 284 26.36 14.10 13.39
N ARG A 285 27.57 13.56 13.65
CA ARG A 285 27.72 12.21 14.22
C ARG A 285 27.14 12.10 15.64
N GLN A 286 27.21 13.17 16.42
CA GLN A 286 26.66 13.24 17.77
C GLN A 286 25.21 13.76 17.77
N CYS A 287 24.82 14.49 16.72
CA CYS A 287 23.53 15.13 16.58
C CYS A 287 22.87 14.78 15.25
N ASN A 288 22.11 13.69 15.24
CA ASN A 288 21.35 13.25 14.07
C ASN A 288 20.02 12.62 14.45
N TRP A 289 19.15 12.53 13.46
CA TRP A 289 17.80 12.00 13.55
C TRP A 289 17.71 10.56 13.07
N GLY A 290 18.76 10.02 12.47
CA GLY A 290 18.83 8.61 12.08
C GLY A 290 19.88 8.38 11.00
N GLN A 291 20.27 7.12 10.87
CA GLN A 291 21.20 6.65 9.85
C GLN A 291 20.44 6.10 8.64
N VAL A 292 20.92 6.44 7.45
CA VAL A 292 20.25 6.17 6.17
C VAL A 292 21.28 5.60 5.18
N PRO A 293 20.98 4.50 4.46
CA PRO A 293 21.84 3.99 3.40
C PRO A 293 22.05 5.03 2.29
N ALA A 294 23.27 5.11 1.77
CA ALA A 294 23.60 5.92 0.60
C ALA A 294 22.84 5.42 -0.63
N ASP A 295 22.59 6.31 -1.59
CA ASP A 295 21.77 6.06 -2.78
C ASP A 295 22.28 4.85 -3.57
N ALA A 296 21.36 4.13 -4.21
CA ALA A 296 21.65 2.90 -4.92
C ALA A 296 21.26 2.97 -6.39
N ILE A 297 22.06 2.31 -7.22
CA ILE A 297 21.74 2.07 -8.62
C ILE A 297 20.85 0.84 -8.68
N VAL A 298 19.67 1.00 -9.26
CA VAL A 298 18.66 -0.07 -9.37
C VAL A 298 18.46 -0.50 -10.83
N THR A 299 17.99 -1.73 -11.01
CA THR A 299 17.57 -2.30 -12.30
C THR A 299 16.34 -3.20 -12.10
N SER A 300 15.73 -3.66 -13.18
CA SER A 300 14.61 -4.62 -13.12
C SER A 300 15.07 -6.00 -12.61
N SER A 301 14.28 -6.63 -11.73
CA SER A 301 14.55 -7.98 -11.25
C SER A 301 14.41 -9.05 -12.35
N ALA A 302 13.77 -8.71 -13.47
CA ALA A 302 13.66 -9.61 -14.63
C ALA A 302 15.02 -9.82 -15.34
N ARG A 303 16.02 -8.96 -15.09
CA ARG A 303 17.34 -9.05 -15.73
C ARG A 303 18.16 -10.23 -15.21
N SER A 304 18.88 -10.88 -16.13
CA SER A 304 19.70 -12.04 -15.80
C SER A 304 20.84 -11.66 -14.84
N PHE A 305 21.37 -12.64 -14.11
CA PHE A 305 22.53 -12.40 -13.25
C PHE A 305 23.76 -11.92 -14.04
N ALA A 306 23.98 -12.49 -15.24
CA ALA A 306 25.08 -12.10 -16.11
C ALA A 306 24.96 -10.63 -16.55
N ASP A 307 23.75 -10.19 -16.89
CA ASP A 307 23.44 -8.82 -17.28
C ASP A 307 23.76 -7.84 -16.15
N ARG A 308 23.31 -8.17 -14.94
CA ARG A 308 23.55 -7.37 -13.73
C ARG A 308 25.03 -7.23 -13.44
N LYS A 309 25.79 -8.32 -13.57
CA LYS A 309 27.25 -8.32 -13.40
C LYS A 309 27.96 -7.46 -14.45
N GLN A 310 27.51 -7.51 -15.71
CA GLN A 310 28.03 -6.63 -16.77
C GLN A 310 27.75 -5.16 -16.44
N TYR A 311 26.55 -4.82 -15.97
CA TYR A 311 26.23 -3.45 -15.52
C TYR A 311 27.13 -3.00 -14.37
N GLN A 312 27.33 -3.86 -13.37
CA GLN A 312 28.22 -3.59 -12.24
C GLN A 312 29.67 -3.34 -12.70
N GLN A 313 30.19 -4.16 -13.62
CA GLN A 313 31.54 -4.00 -14.17
C GLN A 313 31.68 -2.70 -14.95
N PHE A 314 30.70 -2.38 -15.79
CA PHE A 314 30.67 -1.13 -16.57
C PHE A 314 30.67 0.10 -15.67
N LEU A 315 29.75 0.16 -14.70
CA LEU A 315 29.62 1.29 -13.78
C LEU A 315 30.83 1.43 -12.86
N LYS A 316 31.39 0.31 -12.38
CA LYS A 316 32.65 0.33 -11.64
C LYS A 316 33.77 0.95 -12.48
N ARG A 317 33.86 0.58 -13.76
CA ARG A 317 34.87 1.13 -14.67
C ARG A 317 34.67 2.62 -14.95
N ILE A 318 33.42 3.07 -15.10
CA ILE A 318 33.07 4.50 -15.18
C ILE A 318 33.59 5.24 -13.94
N ALA A 319 33.32 4.72 -12.74
CA ALA A 319 33.78 5.33 -11.50
C ALA A 319 35.31 5.36 -11.41
N GLU A 320 36.02 4.32 -11.88
CA GLU A 320 37.48 4.28 -11.91
C GLU A 320 38.13 5.31 -12.83
N LEU A 321 37.55 5.52 -14.02
CA LEU A 321 38.10 6.43 -15.03
C LEU A 321 37.77 7.89 -14.76
N TYR A 322 36.56 8.17 -14.25
CA TYR A 322 36.01 9.51 -14.14
C TYR A 322 35.86 10.01 -12.69
N SER A 323 36.23 9.23 -11.68
CA SER A 323 36.36 9.73 -10.30
C SER A 323 37.76 10.29 -10.06
N ASP A 324 37.84 11.41 -9.35
CA ASP A 324 39.10 11.95 -8.86
C ASP A 324 39.53 11.31 -7.51
N GLY A 325 38.60 10.64 -6.81
CA GLY A 325 38.80 10.12 -5.44
C GLY A 325 39.65 8.85 -5.32
N LEU A 326 39.86 8.09 -6.40
CA LEU A 326 40.64 6.84 -6.35
C LEU A 326 42.16 7.04 -6.40
N ARG A 327 42.64 8.28 -6.58
CA ARG A 327 44.08 8.59 -6.62
C ARG A 327 44.63 9.06 -5.26
N ASP A 328 43.80 9.64 -4.40
CA ASP A 328 44.27 10.22 -3.13
C ASP A 328 44.70 9.18 -2.08
N ASP A 329 44.16 7.96 -2.12
CA ASP A 329 44.56 6.88 -1.20
C ASP A 329 45.95 6.29 -1.53
N ARG A 330 46.44 6.45 -2.76
CA ARG A 330 47.81 6.00 -3.14
C ARG A 330 48.88 7.07 -2.91
N GLY A 331 48.49 8.33 -2.74
CA GLY A 331 49.41 9.46 -2.54
C GLY A 331 49.84 9.68 -1.08
N ARG A 332 49.17 9.07 -0.09
CA ARG A 332 49.48 9.26 1.35
C ARG A 332 50.45 8.26 1.95
N GLN A 333 50.94 7.26 1.21
CA GLN A 333 51.94 6.29 1.71
C GLN A 333 53.39 6.59 1.29
N ASN A 334 53.66 7.61 0.47
CA ASN A 334 55.02 7.98 0.08
C ASN A 334 55.21 9.49 0.19
N GLY A 335 55.46 9.97 1.41
CA GLY A 335 55.81 11.37 1.62
C GLY A 335 55.85 11.78 3.08
N GLN A 336 56.78 11.22 3.86
CA GLN A 336 57.46 11.94 4.95
C GLN A 336 58.56 11.07 5.57
N SER A 337 59.76 11.16 4.98
CA SER A 337 60.99 10.94 5.71
C SER A 337 61.41 12.25 6.38
N GLY A 338 61.56 12.20 7.71
CA GLY A 338 62.45 13.07 8.46
C GLY A 338 61.89 14.41 8.95
N GLN A 339 61.30 14.42 10.14
CA GLN A 339 61.72 15.30 11.24
C GLN A 339 61.09 14.82 12.54
N GLY A 340 61.95 14.48 13.50
CA GLY A 340 61.57 13.85 14.75
C GLY A 340 60.84 14.79 15.70
N PHE A 341 59.90 14.22 16.46
CA PHE A 341 59.54 14.72 17.77
C PHE A 341 59.66 13.57 18.77
N ASN A 342 60.60 13.74 19.69
CA ASN A 342 60.80 12.97 20.91
C ASN A 342 59.51 12.92 21.73
N ASN A 343 59.11 11.73 22.17
CA ASN A 343 58.35 11.58 23.40
C ASN A 343 59.09 10.57 24.29
N ASN A 344 59.88 11.11 25.21
CA ASN A 344 60.35 10.41 26.40
C ASN A 344 59.18 10.30 27.40
N PHE A 345 59.00 9.09 27.93
CA PHE A 345 58.75 8.72 29.34
C PHE A 345 57.78 9.61 30.18
N ASP A 346 56.86 9.10 30.99
CA ASP A 346 56.95 7.88 31.79
C ASP A 346 55.61 7.49 32.45
N ASN A 347 55.63 6.28 32.96
CA ASN A 347 54.66 5.50 33.75
C ASN A 347 53.90 6.20 34.90
N ASN A 348 52.68 5.69 35.14
CA ASN A 348 52.22 5.04 36.39
C ASN A 348 50.67 4.96 36.37
N ASN A 349 49.94 4.00 36.92
CA ASN A 349 50.14 2.69 37.55
C ASN A 349 48.70 2.26 37.93
N TYR A 350 48.21 1.07 37.60
CA TYR A 350 47.26 0.32 38.42
C TYR A 350 47.25 -1.15 37.98
N ASN A 351 47.14 -2.01 38.99
CA ASN A 351 47.74 -3.34 39.06
C ASN A 351 46.67 -4.45 39.07
N GLN A 352 47.12 -5.69 38.79
CA GLN A 352 46.50 -7.01 39.06
C GLN A 352 45.33 -7.46 38.15
N GLN A 353 45.22 -8.72 37.67
CA GLN A 353 45.75 -10.01 38.16
C GLN A 353 45.70 -11.11 37.05
N GLN A 354 46.80 -11.90 36.96
CA GLN A 354 46.95 -13.35 36.66
C GLN A 354 46.36 -14.07 35.41
N GLY A 355 47.22 -14.88 34.77
CA GLY A 355 46.87 -16.09 33.99
C GLY A 355 47.64 -16.27 32.66
N GLN A 356 48.96 -16.51 32.65
CA GLN A 356 49.64 -17.82 32.52
C GLN A 356 49.73 -18.44 31.09
N SER A 357 50.96 -18.82 30.70
CA SER A 357 51.38 -19.72 29.59
C SER A 357 51.33 -19.13 28.17
N GLY A 358 52.33 -19.19 27.29
CA GLY A 358 53.65 -19.85 27.19
C GLY A 358 54.15 -19.58 25.75
N ALA A 359 55.39 -19.16 25.55
CA ALA A 359 56.50 -20.00 25.07
C ALA A 359 56.78 -19.90 23.54
N TYR A 360 57.92 -19.27 23.22
CA TYR A 360 58.93 -19.60 22.17
C TYR A 360 58.46 -19.64 20.68
N ASP A 361 59.20 -19.20 19.66
CA ASP A 361 60.64 -19.15 19.47
C ASP A 361 61.06 -18.04 18.49
N GLN A 362 62.21 -17.48 18.83
CA GLN A 362 63.11 -16.65 18.05
C GLN A 362 63.93 -17.59 17.13
N PHE A 363 64.23 -17.23 15.88
CA PHE A 363 65.59 -17.35 15.32
C PHE A 363 65.72 -16.78 13.90
N ASN A 364 66.97 -16.42 13.65
CA ASN A 364 67.50 -15.41 12.74
C ASN A 364 67.94 -16.03 11.40
N ASN A 365 67.89 -15.21 10.35
CA ASN A 365 68.77 -15.14 9.19
C ASN A 365 69.65 -16.35 8.82
N GLN A 366 69.52 -16.83 7.56
CA GLN A 366 70.70 -17.12 6.76
C GLN A 366 70.45 -17.00 5.25
N TYR A 367 71.31 -16.20 4.63
CA TYR A 367 71.47 -15.97 3.19
C TYR A 367 72.32 -17.13 2.62
N ASP A 368 71.89 -17.75 1.52
CA ASP A 368 72.74 -18.63 0.69
C ASP A 368 72.42 -18.37 -0.81
N PRO A 369 73.42 -18.06 -1.66
CA PRO A 369 73.21 -17.66 -3.04
C PRO A 369 73.35 -18.81 -4.06
N ASN A 370 72.68 -18.63 -5.21
CA ASN A 370 72.72 -19.42 -6.45
C ASN A 370 71.61 -20.48 -6.62
N ASN A 371 70.58 -20.14 -7.39
CA ASN A 371 70.37 -20.84 -8.65
C ASN A 371 69.64 -20.01 -9.70
N GLN A 372 70.12 -20.11 -10.93
CA GLN A 372 69.76 -19.33 -12.10
C GLN A 372 68.41 -19.73 -12.73
N TYR A 373 67.93 -18.85 -13.63
CA TYR A 373 66.84 -18.98 -14.61
C TYR A 373 65.44 -18.50 -14.19
N ARG A 374 65.14 -17.21 -14.43
CA ARG A 374 64.02 -16.85 -15.31
C ARG A 374 64.03 -15.41 -15.80
N SER A 375 63.78 -15.32 -17.10
CA SER A 375 63.56 -14.17 -17.99
C SER A 375 62.83 -12.97 -17.38
N GLN A 376 63.35 -11.80 -17.71
CA GLN A 376 62.66 -10.51 -17.71
C GLN A 376 61.26 -10.62 -18.34
N ASN A 377 60.28 -9.95 -17.74
CA ASN A 377 59.15 -9.38 -18.45
C ASN A 377 59.03 -7.90 -18.08
N GLN A 378 59.63 -7.09 -18.96
CA GLN A 378 59.67 -5.64 -18.98
C GLN A 378 58.33 -5.11 -19.52
N TYR A 379 57.22 -5.36 -18.82
CA TYR A 379 55.87 -4.93 -19.22
C TYR A 379 55.10 -4.11 -18.17
N ASP A 380 55.57 -4.06 -16.92
CA ASP A 380 54.83 -3.36 -15.84
C ASP A 380 55.18 -1.87 -15.67
N GLN A 381 56.27 -1.40 -16.29
CA GLN A 381 56.71 -0.01 -16.13
C GLN A 381 56.02 0.97 -17.11
N TYR A 382 55.48 0.48 -18.23
CA TYR A 382 54.78 1.31 -19.24
C TYR A 382 53.30 1.57 -18.92
N ARG A 383 52.72 0.91 -17.90
CA ARG A 383 51.29 1.06 -17.53
C ARG A 383 51.04 2.20 -16.55
N SER A 384 52.07 2.64 -15.82
CA SER A 384 51.97 3.73 -14.84
C SER A 384 52.02 5.13 -15.48
N GLU A 385 52.68 5.28 -16.63
CA GLU A 385 52.84 6.58 -17.30
C GLU A 385 51.65 6.95 -18.23
N ARG A 386 50.76 6.01 -18.56
CA ARG A 386 49.55 6.25 -19.38
C ARG A 386 48.34 6.81 -18.63
N LEU A 387 48.48 7.04 -17.32
CA LEU A 387 47.41 7.58 -16.47
C LEU A 387 47.34 9.12 -16.51
N ASP A 388 48.27 9.79 -17.19
CA ASP A 388 48.21 11.24 -17.41
C ASP A 388 47.54 11.54 -18.76
N SER A 389 46.22 11.39 -18.81
CA SER A 389 45.42 11.73 -19.99
C SER A 389 45.18 13.24 -20.11
N SER A 390 46.27 14.01 -20.11
CA SER A 390 46.37 15.19 -20.96
C SER A 390 46.92 14.73 -22.31
N PHE A 391 46.04 14.21 -23.18
CA PHE A 391 46.41 13.93 -24.57
C PHE A 391 46.63 15.24 -25.31
N ALA A 392 47.90 15.64 -25.40
CA ALA A 392 48.36 16.63 -26.36
C ALA A 392 48.42 15.98 -27.76
N ALA A 393 47.68 16.60 -28.69
CA ALA A 393 47.87 16.70 -30.14
C ALA A 393 48.12 15.43 -30.99
N ASP A 394 47.19 15.20 -31.92
CA ASP A 394 47.47 14.56 -33.20
C ASP A 394 48.24 15.57 -34.09
N GLN A 395 49.44 15.24 -34.54
CA GLN A 395 50.24 16.11 -35.42
C GLN A 395 49.80 15.92 -36.87
N ASN A 396 49.11 16.91 -37.44
CA ASN A 396 49.00 17.04 -38.89
C ASN A 396 50.21 17.86 -39.41
N PRO A 397 51.06 17.35 -40.33
CA PRO A 397 52.30 18.04 -40.75
C PRO A 397 52.11 19.28 -41.63
N LEU A 398 50.92 19.88 -41.68
CA LEU A 398 50.56 20.91 -42.66
C LEU A 398 49.61 21.95 -42.03
N ASP A 399 50.07 22.70 -41.03
CA ASP A 399 49.92 24.17 -40.95
C ASP A 399 50.46 24.67 -39.60
N GLY A 400 51.27 25.72 -39.63
CA GLY A 400 52.08 26.20 -38.50
C GLY A 400 51.31 27.01 -37.45
N THR A 401 50.13 26.58 -37.00
CA THR A 401 49.39 27.24 -35.92
C THR A 401 49.17 26.30 -34.74
N ASN A 402 49.84 26.61 -33.64
CA ASN A 402 49.93 25.77 -32.45
C ASN A 402 48.74 26.05 -31.51
N THR A 403 47.57 25.47 -31.78
CA THR A 403 46.43 25.48 -30.84
C THR A 403 46.21 24.09 -30.28
N SER A 404 46.80 23.79 -29.12
CA SER A 404 46.50 22.59 -28.34
C SER A 404 45.11 22.73 -27.71
N ILE A 405 44.12 21.99 -28.23
CA ILE A 405 42.80 21.89 -27.59
C ILE A 405 42.95 21.00 -26.35
N LEU A 406 42.95 21.60 -25.16
CA LEU A 406 42.93 20.87 -23.89
C LEU A 406 41.53 20.29 -23.68
N TYR A 407 41.36 18.98 -23.87
CA TYR A 407 40.09 18.33 -23.59
C TYR A 407 39.86 18.26 -22.08
N GLU A 408 38.77 18.88 -21.62
CA GLU A 408 38.39 18.86 -20.22
C GLU A 408 38.02 17.43 -19.78
N LYS A 409 38.64 16.95 -18.69
CA LYS A 409 38.34 15.63 -18.12
C LYS A 409 36.90 15.60 -17.60
N PHE A 410 36.13 14.57 -17.98
CA PHE A 410 34.81 14.34 -17.42
C PHE A 410 34.93 13.85 -15.97
N ARG A 411 34.13 14.42 -15.06
CA ARG A 411 34.11 14.09 -13.63
C ARG A 411 32.74 13.56 -13.25
N ILE A 412 32.66 12.29 -12.86
CA ILE A 412 31.37 11.60 -12.68
C ILE A 412 30.56 12.14 -11.49
N PHE A 413 31.24 12.45 -10.38
CA PHE A 413 30.61 12.96 -9.15
C PHE A 413 30.56 14.49 -9.10
N GLU A 414 30.90 15.23 -10.15
CA GLU A 414 30.85 16.70 -10.12
C GLU A 414 29.66 17.19 -10.95
N SER A 415 28.80 18.00 -10.35
CA SER A 415 27.59 18.52 -11.01
C SER A 415 27.57 20.04 -11.17
N LYS A 416 28.53 20.75 -10.57
CA LYS A 416 28.61 22.22 -10.55
C LYS A 416 28.54 22.87 -11.93
N ARG A 417 29.18 22.28 -12.96
CA ARG A 417 29.13 22.76 -14.35
C ARG A 417 27.73 22.76 -14.99
N TYR A 418 26.80 21.98 -14.47
CA TYR A 418 25.44 21.83 -15.00
C TYR A 418 24.40 22.69 -14.26
N GLY A 419 24.83 23.50 -13.29
CA GLY A 419 23.97 24.46 -12.58
C GLY A 419 23.16 23.89 -11.42
N LYS A 420 23.18 22.56 -11.19
CA LYS A 420 22.55 21.90 -10.04
C LYS A 420 23.49 20.85 -9.42
N PRO A 421 23.49 20.67 -8.09
CA PRO A 421 24.22 19.58 -7.44
C PRO A 421 23.54 18.22 -7.64
N ASN A 422 24.26 17.13 -7.35
CA ASN A 422 23.71 15.77 -7.21
C ASN A 422 23.01 15.22 -8.46
N LEU A 423 23.60 15.42 -9.65
CA LEU A 423 23.09 14.90 -10.92
C LEU A 423 23.70 13.53 -11.23
N LEU A 424 22.88 12.53 -11.56
CA LEU A 424 23.21 11.09 -11.69
C LEU A 424 23.62 10.42 -10.39
N PHE A 425 24.60 11.00 -9.69
CA PHE A 425 25.14 10.56 -8.41
C PHE A 425 25.29 11.76 -7.48
N GLN A 426 25.44 11.52 -6.18
CA GLN A 426 25.72 12.58 -5.22
C GLN A 426 27.12 13.17 -5.44
N ASP A 427 27.25 14.49 -5.23
CA ASP A 427 28.52 15.19 -5.39
C ASP A 427 29.51 14.85 -4.25
N SER A 428 28.99 14.40 -3.10
CA SER A 428 29.75 13.85 -1.98
C SER A 428 30.29 12.44 -2.25
N SER A 429 29.83 11.76 -3.30
CA SER A 429 30.26 10.40 -3.60
C SER A 429 31.69 10.36 -4.13
N ARG A 430 32.38 9.27 -3.82
CA ARG A 430 33.80 9.06 -4.19
C ARG A 430 34.00 7.77 -4.97
N ALA A 431 33.14 6.77 -4.76
CA ALA A 431 33.19 5.50 -5.44
C ALA A 431 31.79 4.85 -5.53
N LEU A 432 31.70 3.78 -6.32
CA LEU A 432 30.54 2.88 -6.36
C LEU A 432 30.97 1.50 -5.83
N THR A 433 30.14 0.92 -4.98
CA THR A 433 30.36 -0.42 -4.40
C THR A 433 29.35 -1.39 -4.98
N VAL A 434 29.83 -2.58 -5.35
CA VAL A 434 28.99 -3.66 -5.86
C VAL A 434 28.19 -4.27 -4.71
N ILE A 435 26.88 -4.45 -4.92
CA ILE A 435 26.04 -5.22 -4.00
C ILE A 435 26.08 -6.70 -4.43
N PRO A 436 26.54 -7.62 -3.55
CA PRO A 436 26.54 -9.06 -3.81
C PRO A 436 25.15 -9.57 -4.17
N GLU A 437 25.07 -10.61 -4.99
CA GLU A 437 23.80 -11.16 -5.51
C GLU A 437 22.77 -11.43 -4.40
N ASP A 438 23.21 -12.08 -3.32
CA ASP A 438 22.35 -12.45 -2.18
C ASP A 438 21.77 -11.24 -1.44
N ASP A 439 22.38 -10.06 -1.61
CA ASP A 439 22.02 -8.81 -0.94
C ASP A 439 21.28 -7.83 -1.87
N GLN A 440 21.02 -8.18 -3.13
CA GLN A 440 20.33 -7.30 -4.11
C GLN A 440 18.83 -7.15 -3.86
N SER A 441 18.29 -7.67 -2.76
CA SER A 441 16.92 -7.38 -2.38
C SER A 441 16.83 -6.03 -1.67
N PHE A 442 15.76 -5.27 -1.91
CA PHE A 442 15.56 -3.97 -1.24
C PHE A 442 15.56 -4.11 0.29
N THR A 443 15.11 -5.25 0.83
CA THR A 443 15.10 -5.51 2.27
C THR A 443 16.50 -5.65 2.85
N LYS A 444 17.40 -6.34 2.16
CA LYS A 444 18.81 -6.49 2.55
C LYS A 444 19.57 -5.17 2.43
N TYR A 445 19.39 -4.46 1.32
CA TYR A 445 20.00 -3.15 1.09
C TYR A 445 19.59 -2.12 2.17
N LEU A 446 18.30 -2.06 2.54
CA LEU A 446 17.82 -1.13 3.56
C LEU A 446 18.28 -1.49 4.97
N GLY A 447 18.52 -2.78 5.24
CA GLY A 447 18.91 -3.29 6.55
C GLY A 447 17.97 -2.78 7.65
N ASN A 448 18.54 -2.15 8.68
CA ASN A 448 17.78 -1.62 9.81
C ASN A 448 16.90 -0.41 9.45
N ALA A 449 17.21 0.31 8.37
CA ALA A 449 16.47 1.50 7.97
C ALA A 449 15.04 1.18 7.48
N ILE A 450 14.77 -0.08 7.13
CA ILE A 450 13.41 -0.54 6.83
C ILE A 450 12.46 -0.39 8.03
N GLY A 451 13.01 -0.39 9.25
CA GLY A 451 12.26 -0.15 10.48
C GLY A 451 11.59 1.22 10.49
N TYR A 452 12.23 2.26 9.94
CA TYR A 452 11.62 3.59 9.82
C TYR A 452 10.42 3.57 8.87
N ILE A 453 10.53 2.88 7.74
CA ILE A 453 9.50 2.81 6.69
C ILE A 453 8.25 2.08 7.19
N TYR A 454 8.41 1.01 7.96
CA TYR A 454 7.27 0.32 8.58
C TYR A 454 6.78 1.05 9.83
N GLY A 455 7.69 1.62 10.62
CA GLY A 455 7.38 2.33 11.86
C GLY A 455 6.48 3.55 11.63
N ILE A 456 6.63 4.28 10.53
CA ILE A 456 5.73 5.40 10.23
C ILE A 456 4.26 4.95 10.07
N ARG A 457 4.03 3.70 9.67
CA ARG A 457 2.70 3.09 9.47
C ARG A 457 2.20 2.38 10.72
N GLU A 458 2.87 2.52 11.87
CA GLU A 458 2.33 2.05 13.14
C GLU A 458 1.01 2.76 13.44
N CYS A 459 0.00 1.98 13.84
CA CYS A 459 -1.35 2.46 14.03
C CYS A 459 -1.78 2.25 15.48
N PRO A 460 -2.52 3.18 16.10
CA PRO A 460 -3.08 2.97 17.44
C PRO A 460 -3.97 1.72 17.51
N VAL A 461 -4.57 1.36 16.39
CA VAL A 461 -5.42 0.19 16.22
C VAL A 461 -4.64 -0.84 15.41
N GLY A 462 -4.25 -1.95 16.02
CA GLY A 462 -3.42 -2.97 15.38
C GLY A 462 -4.18 -3.85 14.38
N ALA A 463 -5.44 -4.17 14.67
CA ALA A 463 -6.24 -5.10 13.89
C ALA A 463 -7.73 -4.71 13.85
N MET A 464 -8.42 -5.20 12.81
CA MET A 464 -9.87 -5.12 12.63
C MET A 464 -10.38 -6.52 12.28
N THR A 465 -11.24 -7.07 13.13
CA THR A 465 -11.81 -8.41 12.93
C THR A 465 -13.17 -8.32 12.24
N LEU A 466 -13.23 -8.74 10.97
CA LEU A 466 -14.46 -8.89 10.21
C LEU A 466 -15.11 -10.25 10.47
N CYS A 467 -16.33 -10.22 11.00
CA CYS A 467 -17.15 -11.40 11.22
C CYS A 467 -17.97 -11.73 9.97
N VAL A 468 -17.93 -13.01 9.57
CA VAL A 468 -18.67 -13.56 8.42
C VAL A 468 -19.40 -14.84 8.83
N THR A 469 -20.36 -15.28 8.03
CA THR A 469 -21.26 -16.39 8.40
C THR A 469 -21.02 -17.69 7.62
N SER A 470 -20.62 -17.60 6.35
CA SER A 470 -20.38 -18.77 5.51
C SER A 470 -18.88 -19.06 5.28
N GLU A 471 -18.55 -20.27 4.81
CA GLU A 471 -17.18 -20.56 4.34
C GLU A 471 -16.80 -19.72 3.10
N THR A 472 -17.76 -19.46 2.22
CA THR A 472 -17.54 -18.71 0.99
C THR A 472 -17.25 -17.23 1.27
N GLU A 473 -17.90 -16.64 2.27
CA GLU A 473 -17.57 -15.31 2.77
C GLU A 473 -16.21 -15.29 3.47
N LEU A 474 -15.85 -16.34 4.21
CA LEU A 474 -14.53 -16.46 4.84
C LEU A 474 -13.42 -16.46 3.79
N ASP A 475 -13.58 -17.22 2.71
CA ASP A 475 -12.63 -17.23 1.59
C ASP A 475 -12.50 -15.85 0.94
N LYS A 476 -13.62 -15.15 0.70
CA LYS A 476 -13.61 -13.78 0.18
C LYS A 476 -12.92 -12.82 1.15
N CYS A 477 -13.16 -12.94 2.45
CA CYS A 477 -12.50 -12.15 3.47
C CYS A 477 -10.98 -12.41 3.49
N ILE A 478 -10.54 -13.66 3.36
CA ILE A 478 -9.11 -14.00 3.32
C ILE A 478 -8.44 -13.38 2.09
N LYS A 479 -9.10 -13.39 0.94
CA LYS A 479 -8.64 -12.68 -0.28
C LYS A 479 -8.56 -11.17 -0.05
N MET A 480 -9.59 -10.58 0.56
CA MET A 480 -9.60 -9.16 0.95
C MET A 480 -8.42 -8.83 1.87
N ARG A 481 -8.22 -9.61 2.93
CA ARG A 481 -7.09 -9.46 3.88
C ARG A 481 -5.76 -9.48 3.17
N THR A 482 -5.59 -10.40 2.22
CA THR A 482 -4.34 -10.56 1.47
C THR A 482 -4.08 -9.35 0.58
N ALA A 483 -5.12 -8.85 -0.10
CA ALA A 483 -5.05 -7.65 -0.93
C ALA A 483 -4.71 -6.40 -0.09
N LEU A 484 -5.39 -6.18 1.03
CA LEU A 484 -5.12 -5.05 1.94
C LEU A 484 -3.70 -5.12 2.53
N LYS A 485 -3.25 -6.31 2.93
CA LYS A 485 -1.89 -6.54 3.43
C LYS A 485 -0.84 -6.28 2.35
N ALA A 486 -1.13 -6.56 1.08
CA ALA A 486 -0.25 -6.26 -0.04
C ALA A 486 -0.03 -4.76 -0.26
N HIS A 487 -0.95 -3.89 0.17
CA HIS A 487 -0.75 -2.43 0.17
C HIS A 487 -0.30 -1.87 1.52
N ILE A 488 0.02 -2.73 2.50
CA ILE A 488 0.46 -2.33 3.85
C ILE A 488 -0.61 -1.44 4.53
N LEU A 489 -1.89 -1.71 4.26
CA LEU A 489 -2.98 -0.99 4.89
C LEU A 489 -3.14 -1.43 6.35
N LYS A 490 -3.47 -0.47 7.20
CA LYS A 490 -3.72 -0.64 8.64
C LYS A 490 -5.12 -0.14 9.01
N PRO A 491 -5.75 -0.69 10.07
CA PRO A 491 -5.36 -1.89 10.83
C PRO A 491 -5.30 -3.17 9.98
N GLU A 492 -4.67 -4.23 10.50
CA GLU A 492 -4.66 -5.52 9.81
C GLU A 492 -6.03 -6.19 9.86
N LEU A 493 -6.54 -6.62 8.70
CA LEU A 493 -7.82 -7.33 8.63
C LEU A 493 -7.66 -8.77 9.15
N ILE A 494 -8.49 -9.14 10.12
CA ILE A 494 -8.65 -10.52 10.60
C ILE A 494 -10.03 -11.00 10.17
N CYS A 495 -10.11 -12.23 9.68
CA CYS A 495 -11.36 -12.84 9.24
C CYS A 495 -11.79 -13.87 10.26
N LYS A 496 -13.05 -13.77 10.73
CA LYS A 496 -13.61 -14.71 11.68
C LYS A 496 -14.96 -15.21 11.20
N LYS A 497 -15.09 -16.52 10.99
CA LYS A 497 -16.36 -17.15 10.67
C LYS A 497 -17.13 -17.52 11.95
N MET A 498 -18.41 -17.19 11.99
CA MET A 498 -19.39 -17.62 12.99
C MET A 498 -20.52 -18.44 12.33
N HIS A 499 -21.41 -19.01 13.14
CA HIS A 499 -22.53 -19.83 12.63
C HIS A 499 -23.72 -19.00 12.13
N SER A 500 -23.86 -17.77 12.61
CA SER A 500 -24.98 -16.89 12.26
C SER A 500 -24.67 -15.41 12.48
N HIS A 501 -25.52 -14.54 11.94
CA HIS A 501 -25.44 -13.10 12.16
C HIS A 501 -25.62 -12.75 13.64
N ILE A 502 -26.45 -13.49 14.39
CA ILE A 502 -26.63 -13.31 15.84
C ILE A 502 -25.33 -13.62 16.60
N ASN A 503 -24.63 -14.70 16.25
CA ASN A 503 -23.32 -14.98 16.85
C ASN A 503 -22.30 -13.90 16.50
N CYS A 504 -22.32 -13.36 15.28
CA CYS A 504 -21.49 -12.19 14.94
C CYS A 504 -21.82 -10.99 15.83
N MET A 505 -23.10 -10.69 16.08
CA MET A 505 -23.51 -9.60 16.98
C MET A 505 -22.96 -9.80 18.39
N GLN A 506 -23.10 -11.00 18.96
CA GLN A 506 -22.56 -11.38 20.27
C GLN A 506 -21.02 -11.26 20.34
N PHE A 507 -20.33 -11.69 19.27
CA PHE A 507 -18.88 -11.60 19.19
C PHE A 507 -18.39 -10.17 19.09
N ILE A 508 -19.13 -9.33 18.35
CA ILE A 508 -18.83 -7.90 18.29
C ILE A 508 -19.02 -7.29 19.67
N GLN A 509 -20.18 -7.48 20.31
CA GLN A 509 -20.47 -6.95 21.64
C GLN A 509 -19.42 -7.36 22.68
N SER A 510 -18.99 -8.64 22.67
CA SER A 510 -18.01 -9.18 23.62
C SER A 510 -16.54 -8.83 23.33
N GLY A 511 -16.26 -8.07 22.27
CA GLY A 511 -14.89 -7.65 21.95
C GLY A 511 -14.07 -8.66 21.15
N ARG A 512 -14.68 -9.76 20.69
CA ARG A 512 -13.98 -10.87 19.98
C ARG A 512 -14.03 -10.73 18.46
N ALA A 513 -14.96 -9.93 17.95
CA ALA A 513 -14.99 -9.41 16.59
C ALA A 513 -15.20 -7.89 16.66
N ASP A 514 -14.94 -7.18 15.56
CA ASP A 514 -15.03 -5.72 15.55
C ASP A 514 -16.12 -5.22 14.62
N ILE A 515 -16.28 -5.84 13.45
CA ILE A 515 -17.25 -5.42 12.44
C ILE A 515 -17.98 -6.60 11.78
N ALA A 516 -19.15 -6.32 11.26
CA ALA A 516 -19.89 -7.18 10.33
C ALA A 516 -20.74 -6.30 9.39
N VAL A 517 -21.16 -6.86 8.26
CA VAL A 517 -22.10 -6.19 7.34
C VAL A 517 -23.49 -6.78 7.56
N PHE A 518 -24.47 -5.92 7.83
CA PHE A 518 -25.81 -6.32 8.20
C PHE A 518 -26.88 -5.68 7.31
N ASP A 519 -27.93 -6.44 7.01
CA ASP A 519 -29.17 -5.91 6.44
C ASP A 519 -29.87 -4.99 7.45
N ALA A 520 -30.74 -4.10 6.98
CA ALA A 520 -31.51 -3.20 7.83
C ALA A 520 -32.24 -3.90 9.00
N GLY A 521 -32.74 -5.13 8.81
CA GLY A 521 -33.33 -5.90 9.90
C GLY A 521 -32.32 -6.40 10.95
N ASP A 522 -31.11 -6.73 10.53
CA ASP A 522 -30.02 -7.13 11.43
C ASP A 522 -29.41 -5.90 12.13
N VAL A 523 -29.37 -4.73 11.48
CA VAL A 523 -29.00 -3.46 12.12
C VAL A 523 -29.95 -3.12 13.27
N TYR A 524 -31.26 -3.34 13.09
CA TYR A 524 -32.25 -3.18 14.14
C TYR A 524 -31.97 -4.10 15.33
N THR A 525 -31.80 -5.39 15.05
CA THR A 525 -31.57 -6.42 16.09
C THR A 525 -30.25 -6.19 16.82
N GLY A 526 -29.19 -5.84 16.09
CA GLY A 526 -27.87 -5.49 16.61
C GLY A 526 -27.90 -4.26 17.51
N GLY A 527 -28.61 -3.21 17.09
CA GLY A 527 -28.73 -1.99 17.89
C GLY A 527 -29.58 -2.17 19.15
N LEU A 528 -30.68 -2.90 19.05
CA LEU A 528 -31.61 -3.09 20.17
C LEU A 528 -31.07 -4.07 21.23
N ASN A 529 -30.50 -5.20 20.81
CA ASN A 529 -30.12 -6.28 21.73
C ASN A 529 -28.63 -6.31 22.08
N TYR A 530 -27.78 -5.67 21.28
CA TYR A 530 -26.33 -5.79 21.38
C TYR A 530 -25.59 -4.44 21.41
N ASP A 531 -26.32 -3.32 21.50
CA ASP A 531 -25.80 -1.95 21.49
C ASP A 531 -24.86 -1.67 20.30
N LEU A 532 -25.11 -2.28 19.14
CA LEU A 532 -24.29 -2.09 17.94
C LEU A 532 -24.69 -0.81 17.19
N VAL A 533 -23.71 -0.19 16.53
CA VAL A 533 -23.90 1.05 15.78
C VAL A 533 -23.44 0.90 14.33
N PRO A 534 -24.26 1.26 13.32
CA PRO A 534 -23.82 1.37 11.94
C PRO A 534 -22.92 2.60 11.73
N PHE A 535 -21.87 2.45 10.93
CA PHE A 535 -20.91 3.55 10.66
C PHE A 535 -20.57 3.76 9.18
N MET A 536 -20.77 2.76 8.32
CA MET A 536 -20.71 2.90 6.86
C MET A 536 -21.89 2.16 6.23
N SER A 537 -22.37 2.63 5.09
CA SER A 537 -23.50 2.02 4.38
C SER A 537 -23.19 1.80 2.91
N GLU A 538 -23.75 0.73 2.34
CA GLU A 538 -23.69 0.48 0.90
C GLU A 538 -24.53 1.50 0.12
N VAL A 539 -24.03 1.92 -1.04
CA VAL A 539 -24.77 2.76 -1.99
C VAL A 539 -24.90 2.01 -3.32
N TYR A 540 -26.13 1.91 -3.82
CA TYR A 540 -26.45 1.20 -5.06
C TYR A 540 -26.70 2.19 -6.23
N ASN A 541 -27.81 2.05 -6.97
CA ASN A 541 -28.10 2.86 -8.15
C ASN A 541 -28.76 4.22 -7.89
N LEU A 542 -29.30 4.46 -6.68
CA LEU A 542 -30.01 5.70 -6.34
C LEU A 542 -29.08 6.86 -5.92
N GLY A 543 -27.79 6.60 -5.68
CA GLY A 543 -26.83 7.59 -5.18
C GLY A 543 -26.93 7.86 -3.67
N GLU A 544 -28.02 7.47 -3.04
CA GLU A 544 -28.27 7.49 -1.60
C GLU A 544 -28.17 6.06 -1.01
N PRO A 545 -27.92 5.90 0.30
CA PRO A 545 -27.83 4.60 0.98
C PRO A 545 -29.22 3.99 1.25
N GLU A 546 -30.03 3.90 0.19
CA GLU A 546 -31.43 3.48 0.21
C GLU A 546 -31.78 2.64 -1.03
N TYR A 547 -32.77 1.77 -0.90
CA TYR A 547 -33.34 1.01 -2.01
C TYR A 547 -34.86 0.82 -1.85
N TYR A 548 -35.54 0.47 -2.94
CA TYR A 548 -36.97 0.16 -2.94
C TYR A 548 -37.19 -1.33 -2.78
N VAL A 549 -38.12 -1.69 -1.91
CA VAL A 549 -38.60 -3.05 -1.73
C VAL A 549 -39.67 -3.33 -2.78
N VAL A 550 -39.51 -4.40 -3.56
CA VAL A 550 -40.44 -4.79 -4.62
C VAL A 550 -40.86 -6.25 -4.48
N ALA A 551 -42.06 -6.55 -4.95
CA ALA A 551 -42.54 -7.90 -5.19
C ALA A 551 -42.48 -8.17 -6.70
N VAL A 552 -41.82 -9.25 -7.10
CA VAL A 552 -41.59 -9.60 -8.50
C VAL A 552 -42.28 -10.93 -8.79
N ALA A 553 -43.02 -10.99 -9.89
CA ALA A 553 -43.60 -12.21 -10.44
C ALA A 553 -43.19 -12.38 -11.91
N LYS A 554 -43.42 -13.57 -12.47
CA LYS A 554 -43.17 -13.83 -13.89
C LYS A 554 -44.29 -13.23 -14.73
N GLU A 555 -43.95 -12.66 -15.88
CA GLU A 555 -44.93 -12.13 -16.84
C GLU A 555 -45.91 -13.24 -17.29
N GLU A 556 -45.40 -14.48 -17.45
CA GLU A 556 -46.19 -15.65 -17.88
C GLU A 556 -47.31 -16.09 -16.91
N ASP A 557 -47.30 -15.60 -15.65
CA ASP A 557 -48.32 -15.91 -14.63
C ASP A 557 -49.20 -14.67 -14.35
N PRO A 558 -50.24 -14.38 -15.18
CA PRO A 558 -51.12 -13.23 -15.00
C PRO A 558 -51.99 -13.31 -13.74
N ASP A 559 -52.18 -14.51 -13.17
CA ASP A 559 -53.07 -14.76 -12.02
C ASP A 559 -52.44 -14.35 -10.68
N THR A 560 -51.13 -14.06 -10.66
CA THR A 560 -50.43 -13.66 -9.44
C THR A 560 -50.48 -12.13 -9.28
N GLU A 561 -51.21 -11.67 -8.26
CA GLU A 561 -51.32 -10.27 -7.86
C GLU A 561 -50.97 -10.08 -6.38
N LEU A 562 -50.51 -8.88 -5.99
CA LEU A 562 -50.07 -8.62 -4.61
C LEU A 562 -51.18 -8.76 -3.57
N THR A 563 -52.42 -8.42 -3.96
CA THR A 563 -53.64 -8.43 -3.12
C THR A 563 -54.12 -9.84 -2.80
N TYR A 564 -53.78 -10.84 -3.62
CA TYR A 564 -54.24 -12.21 -3.48
C TYR A 564 -53.12 -13.23 -3.69
N LEU A 565 -52.29 -13.39 -2.66
CA LEU A 565 -51.20 -14.39 -2.63
C LEU A 565 -51.56 -15.64 -1.82
N LYS A 566 -52.82 -15.78 -1.40
CA LYS A 566 -53.27 -16.92 -0.62
C LYS A 566 -53.09 -18.20 -1.44
N GLY A 567 -52.38 -19.16 -0.87
CA GLY A 567 -52.12 -20.43 -1.54
C GLY A 567 -51.05 -20.38 -2.64
N LYS A 568 -50.38 -19.24 -2.85
CA LYS A 568 -49.24 -19.12 -3.77
C LYS A 568 -47.93 -19.51 -3.06
N ASN A 569 -46.91 -19.73 -3.87
CA ASN A 569 -45.55 -20.07 -3.43
C ASN A 569 -44.69 -18.81 -3.39
N THR A 570 -43.93 -18.59 -2.32
CA THR A 570 -43.20 -17.33 -2.11
C THR A 570 -41.70 -17.51 -1.86
N CYS A 571 -40.90 -16.60 -2.39
CA CYS A 571 -39.45 -16.58 -2.22
C CYS A 571 -39.02 -15.32 -1.44
N HIS A 572 -38.27 -15.52 -0.37
CA HIS A 572 -37.85 -14.46 0.53
C HIS A 572 -36.33 -14.45 0.68
N THR A 573 -35.73 -13.28 0.86
CA THR A 573 -34.27 -13.18 1.03
C THR A 573 -33.78 -13.81 2.34
N GLY A 574 -34.65 -13.86 3.35
CA GLY A 574 -34.38 -14.47 4.65
C GLY A 574 -35.30 -13.92 5.72
N ILE A 575 -35.51 -14.68 6.79
CA ILE A 575 -36.33 -14.23 7.92
C ILE A 575 -35.75 -12.94 8.53
N ASN A 576 -36.63 -12.05 9.00
CA ASN A 576 -36.27 -10.77 9.62
C ASN A 576 -35.53 -9.74 8.75
N THR A 577 -35.25 -10.05 7.48
CA THR A 577 -34.68 -9.07 6.54
C THR A 577 -35.69 -7.97 6.22
N ALA A 578 -35.20 -6.81 5.76
CA ALA A 578 -36.05 -5.69 5.40
C ALA A 578 -36.93 -5.98 4.18
N ALA A 579 -36.31 -6.23 3.03
CA ALA A 579 -37.01 -6.39 1.77
C ALA A 579 -37.74 -7.73 1.66
N GLY A 580 -37.10 -8.79 2.17
CA GLY A 580 -37.60 -10.16 2.02
C GLY A 580 -38.69 -10.51 3.01
N TRP A 581 -38.74 -9.88 4.19
CA TRP A 581 -39.68 -10.31 5.24
C TRP A 581 -40.47 -9.16 5.87
N THR A 582 -39.77 -8.17 6.43
CA THR A 582 -40.39 -7.15 7.28
C THR A 582 -41.40 -6.27 6.53
N TYR A 583 -41.03 -5.74 5.36
CA TYR A 583 -41.95 -4.92 4.56
C TYR A 583 -43.11 -5.72 3.96
N PRO A 584 -42.90 -6.87 3.30
CA PRO A 584 -43.99 -7.68 2.77
C PRO A 584 -44.98 -8.11 3.86
N MET A 585 -44.50 -8.62 4.99
CA MET A 585 -45.37 -9.07 6.06
C MET A 585 -46.11 -7.90 6.73
N ALA A 586 -45.45 -6.76 6.94
CA ALA A 586 -46.12 -5.57 7.45
C ALA A 586 -47.22 -5.08 6.50
N HIS A 587 -46.98 -5.12 5.19
CA HIS A 587 -47.96 -4.76 4.18
C HIS A 587 -49.20 -5.67 4.24
N PHE A 588 -49.02 -6.99 4.27
CA PHE A 588 -50.13 -7.93 4.32
C PHE A 588 -50.92 -7.90 5.63
N ILE A 589 -50.25 -7.73 6.75
CA ILE A 589 -50.88 -7.65 8.07
C ILE A 589 -51.64 -6.32 8.22
N SER A 590 -51.03 -5.19 7.84
CA SER A 590 -51.65 -3.86 8.01
C SER A 590 -52.88 -3.64 7.13
N ASN A 591 -52.89 -4.21 5.92
CA ASN A 591 -54.05 -4.17 5.03
C ASN A 591 -55.12 -5.23 5.36
N GLY A 592 -54.88 -6.08 6.37
CA GLY A 592 -55.84 -7.08 6.83
C GLY A 592 -56.00 -8.30 5.90
N TRP A 593 -55.08 -8.51 4.97
CA TRP A 593 -55.11 -9.68 4.06
C TRP A 593 -54.64 -10.96 4.75
N ILE A 594 -53.76 -10.83 5.75
CA ILE A 594 -53.31 -11.92 6.61
C ILE A 594 -53.68 -11.62 8.06
N ARG A 595 -54.08 -12.64 8.80
CA ARG A 595 -54.37 -12.52 10.24
C ARG A 595 -53.07 -12.28 11.02
N PRO A 596 -53.01 -11.27 11.91
CA PRO A 596 -51.77 -10.88 12.59
C PRO A 596 -51.26 -11.86 13.65
N TYR A 597 -52.12 -12.79 14.13
CA TYR A 597 -51.84 -13.71 15.25
C TYR A 597 -51.11 -13.06 16.44
N GLY A 598 -51.49 -11.82 16.76
CA GLY A 598 -50.81 -11.01 17.77
C GLY A 598 -49.32 -10.91 17.49
N CYS A 599 -48.94 -10.29 16.36
CA CYS A 599 -47.59 -9.98 15.85
C CYS A 599 -46.64 -11.16 15.53
N ASP A 600 -47.15 -12.39 15.49
CA ASP A 600 -46.40 -13.54 14.97
C ASP A 600 -46.49 -13.62 13.43
N SER A 601 -45.58 -12.90 12.76
CA SER A 601 -45.51 -12.88 11.29
C SER A 601 -45.17 -14.25 10.67
N VAL A 602 -44.49 -15.14 11.40
CA VAL A 602 -44.10 -16.46 10.89
C VAL A 602 -45.31 -17.37 10.81
N ARG A 603 -46.11 -17.43 11.88
CA ARG A 603 -47.38 -18.16 11.86
C ARG A 603 -48.34 -17.58 10.83
N ALA A 604 -48.44 -16.26 10.76
CA ALA A 604 -49.28 -15.56 9.79
C ALA A 604 -48.93 -15.96 8.34
N ALA A 605 -47.65 -16.00 8.00
CA ALA A 605 -47.16 -16.44 6.70
C ALA A 605 -47.43 -17.94 6.45
N ALA A 606 -47.12 -18.80 7.43
CA ALA A 606 -47.23 -20.25 7.31
C ALA A 606 -48.67 -20.75 7.11
N GLU A 607 -49.67 -20.05 7.66
CA GLU A 607 -51.08 -20.38 7.45
C GLU A 607 -51.67 -19.78 6.16
N TYR A 608 -50.98 -18.81 5.54
CA TYR A 608 -51.48 -18.09 4.36
C TYR A 608 -50.85 -18.56 3.04
N PHE A 609 -49.54 -18.78 3.03
CA PHE A 609 -48.79 -19.28 1.86
C PHE A 609 -48.75 -20.81 1.85
N THR A 610 -48.69 -21.42 0.67
CA THR A 610 -48.65 -22.89 0.54
C THR A 610 -47.26 -23.43 0.85
N LYS A 611 -46.25 -22.90 0.15
CA LYS A 611 -44.84 -23.24 0.33
C LYS A 611 -44.00 -22.00 0.14
N SER A 612 -42.93 -21.88 0.90
CA SER A 612 -42.01 -20.76 0.79
C SER A 612 -40.56 -21.22 0.86
N CYS A 613 -39.64 -20.37 0.41
CA CYS A 613 -38.26 -20.42 0.87
C CYS A 613 -37.98 -19.16 1.70
N VAL A 614 -37.82 -19.36 3.01
CA VAL A 614 -37.52 -18.33 4.00
C VAL A 614 -36.28 -18.78 4.78
N PRO A 615 -35.08 -18.52 4.24
CA PRO A 615 -33.82 -18.84 4.91
C PRO A 615 -33.80 -18.39 6.38
N GLY A 616 -33.57 -19.33 7.30
CA GLY A 616 -33.55 -19.11 8.74
C GLY A 616 -34.86 -19.38 9.48
N ALA A 617 -35.97 -19.68 8.80
CA ALA A 617 -37.28 -19.87 9.46
C ALA A 617 -37.35 -21.07 10.43
N LEU A 618 -36.53 -22.10 10.20
CA LEU A 618 -36.41 -23.28 11.09
C LEU A 618 -35.38 -23.08 12.21
N SER A 619 -34.62 -21.98 12.19
CA SER A 619 -33.61 -21.71 13.23
C SER A 619 -34.26 -21.12 14.47
N SER A 620 -34.00 -21.73 15.62
CA SER A 620 -34.42 -21.21 16.93
C SER A 620 -33.78 -19.86 17.29
N GLU A 621 -32.72 -19.45 16.58
CA GLU A 621 -32.09 -18.14 16.75
C GLU A 621 -32.92 -16.99 16.18
N TYR A 622 -33.73 -17.26 15.16
CA TYR A 622 -34.54 -16.25 14.47
C TYR A 622 -36.03 -16.45 14.67
N ASN A 623 -36.46 -17.68 14.97
CA ASN A 623 -37.83 -18.05 15.25
C ASN A 623 -37.92 -18.73 16.62
N THR A 624 -38.36 -18.00 17.64
CA THR A 624 -38.56 -18.53 19.00
C THR A 624 -39.89 -19.28 19.15
N GLY A 625 -40.74 -19.27 18.12
CA GLY A 625 -42.06 -19.91 18.10
C GLY A 625 -42.01 -21.34 17.55
N VAL A 626 -43.14 -21.79 17.00
CA VAL A 626 -43.23 -23.11 16.35
C VAL A 626 -42.53 -23.02 14.97
N PRO A 627 -41.61 -23.94 14.64
CA PRO A 627 -41.07 -24.03 13.28
C PRO A 627 -42.13 -24.59 12.33
N TYR A 628 -42.29 -23.96 11.17
CA TYR A 628 -43.20 -24.41 10.11
C TYR A 628 -42.38 -24.85 8.90
N ASP A 629 -42.40 -26.15 8.59
CA ASP A 629 -41.64 -26.73 7.47
C ASP A 629 -42.01 -26.10 6.12
N SER A 630 -43.29 -25.73 5.95
CA SER A 630 -43.78 -25.04 4.74
C SER A 630 -43.03 -23.75 4.42
N MET A 631 -42.36 -23.12 5.39
CA MET A 631 -41.54 -21.93 5.18
C MET A 631 -40.18 -22.20 4.53
N CYS A 632 -39.77 -23.47 4.44
CA CYS A 632 -38.49 -23.89 3.86
C CYS A 632 -38.65 -24.93 2.72
N ASP A 633 -39.87 -25.37 2.42
CA ASP A 633 -40.18 -26.37 1.39
C ASP A 633 -39.59 -26.06 0.01
N LEU A 634 -39.44 -24.78 -0.35
CA LEU A 634 -38.87 -24.38 -1.65
C LEU A 634 -37.36 -24.14 -1.60
N CYS A 635 -36.72 -24.18 -0.43
CA CYS A 635 -35.29 -23.92 -0.34
C CYS A 635 -34.47 -25.06 -0.97
N HIS A 636 -33.32 -24.70 -1.58
CA HIS A 636 -32.55 -25.61 -2.41
C HIS A 636 -31.40 -26.30 -1.66
N GLY A 637 -30.92 -25.71 -0.57
CA GLY A 637 -29.86 -26.26 0.25
C GLY A 637 -30.15 -27.69 0.74
N THR A 638 -29.11 -28.46 1.02
CA THR A 638 -29.24 -29.85 1.49
C THR A 638 -28.56 -30.04 2.83
N SER A 639 -29.06 -31.00 3.63
CA SER A 639 -28.50 -31.33 4.96
C SER A 639 -28.34 -30.06 5.83
N TYR A 640 -27.15 -29.78 6.33
CA TYR A 640 -26.89 -28.61 7.17
C TYR A 640 -27.07 -27.26 6.45
N ARG A 641 -27.12 -27.22 5.10
CA ARG A 641 -27.32 -26.01 4.30
C ARG A 641 -28.79 -25.69 4.07
N TYR A 642 -29.67 -26.68 4.26
CA TYR A 642 -31.10 -26.54 4.00
C TYR A 642 -31.69 -25.42 4.85
N CYS A 643 -32.24 -24.42 4.16
CA CYS A 643 -32.88 -23.26 4.77
C CYS A 643 -31.99 -22.48 5.78
N ARG A 644 -30.67 -22.52 5.60
CA ARG A 644 -29.72 -21.71 6.38
C ARG A 644 -29.83 -20.24 5.99
N ARG A 645 -29.71 -19.34 6.97
CA ARG A 645 -29.68 -17.88 6.75
C ARG A 645 -28.24 -17.39 6.50
N ASP A 646 -27.56 -18.00 5.54
CA ASP A 646 -26.21 -17.65 5.11
C ASP A 646 -26.00 -18.04 3.63
N ALA A 647 -24.87 -17.67 3.05
CA ALA A 647 -24.56 -17.95 1.65
C ALA A 647 -24.28 -19.44 1.32
N SER A 648 -24.54 -20.38 2.24
CA SER A 648 -24.53 -21.81 1.95
C SER A 648 -25.87 -22.32 1.39
N GLU A 649 -26.95 -21.56 1.58
CA GLU A 649 -28.25 -21.78 0.94
C GLU A 649 -28.32 -21.03 -0.40
N ASP A 650 -28.64 -21.74 -1.48
CA ASP A 650 -28.62 -21.24 -2.85
C ASP A 650 -29.75 -20.23 -3.15
N TYR A 651 -30.77 -20.16 -2.29
CA TYR A 651 -31.87 -19.19 -2.36
C TYR A 651 -31.82 -18.09 -1.27
N TYR A 652 -30.69 -17.95 -0.57
CA TYR A 652 -30.49 -16.88 0.41
C TYR A 652 -30.18 -15.52 -0.23
N GLY A 653 -30.58 -14.42 0.42
CA GLY A 653 -30.29 -13.06 -0.04
C GLY A 653 -31.14 -12.62 -1.24
N HIS A 654 -30.85 -11.42 -1.77
CA HIS A 654 -31.63 -10.84 -2.86
C HIS A 654 -31.56 -11.68 -4.15
N THR A 655 -30.35 -12.00 -4.58
CA THR A 655 -30.13 -12.81 -5.78
C THR A 655 -30.69 -14.23 -5.61
N GLY A 656 -30.58 -14.83 -4.42
CA GLY A 656 -31.15 -16.14 -4.12
C GLY A 656 -32.67 -16.17 -4.16
N ALA A 657 -33.34 -15.15 -3.62
CA ALA A 657 -34.80 -15.04 -3.71
C ALA A 657 -35.27 -14.90 -5.17
N PHE A 658 -34.51 -14.20 -6.02
CA PHE A 658 -34.78 -14.15 -7.46
C PHE A 658 -34.55 -15.50 -8.14
N ARG A 659 -33.46 -16.19 -7.79
CA ARG A 659 -33.20 -17.54 -8.30
C ARG A 659 -34.32 -18.53 -7.93
N CYS A 660 -34.86 -18.44 -6.72
CA CYS A 660 -36.04 -19.19 -6.28
C CYS A 660 -37.29 -18.91 -7.14
N LEU A 661 -37.49 -17.66 -7.59
CA LEU A 661 -38.57 -17.33 -8.53
C LEU A 661 -38.35 -17.99 -9.89
N VAL A 662 -37.12 -17.96 -10.39
CA VAL A 662 -36.78 -18.46 -11.73
C VAL A 662 -36.91 -19.98 -11.79
N GLU A 663 -36.24 -20.70 -10.89
CA GLU A 663 -36.10 -22.16 -10.96
C GLU A 663 -36.69 -22.93 -9.75
N GLY A 664 -36.96 -22.25 -8.64
CA GLY A 664 -37.41 -22.86 -7.38
C GLY A 664 -38.91 -23.07 -7.25
N GLY A 665 -39.70 -22.76 -8.29
CA GLY A 665 -41.15 -22.94 -8.29
C GLY A 665 -41.92 -21.91 -7.42
N GLY A 666 -41.30 -20.78 -7.10
CA GLY A 666 -41.98 -19.62 -6.52
C GLY A 666 -42.84 -18.90 -7.56
N HIS A 667 -43.95 -18.31 -7.11
CA HIS A 667 -44.80 -17.44 -7.94
C HIS A 667 -44.44 -15.97 -7.75
N VAL A 668 -44.00 -15.59 -6.55
CA VAL A 668 -43.60 -14.22 -6.20
C VAL A 668 -42.32 -14.24 -5.38
N ALA A 669 -41.45 -13.26 -5.60
CA ALA A 669 -40.26 -13.04 -4.80
C ALA A 669 -40.15 -11.60 -4.30
N PHE A 670 -39.78 -11.46 -3.02
CA PHE A 670 -39.63 -10.16 -2.36
C PHE A 670 -38.16 -9.80 -2.24
N MET A 671 -37.75 -8.69 -2.85
CA MET A 671 -36.33 -8.28 -2.96
C MET A 671 -36.17 -6.78 -3.22
N LYS A 672 -34.93 -6.31 -3.37
CA LYS A 672 -34.62 -4.93 -3.80
C LYS A 672 -34.92 -4.73 -5.29
N HIS A 673 -35.24 -3.50 -5.69
CA HIS A 673 -35.59 -3.15 -7.07
C HIS A 673 -34.50 -3.40 -8.11
N THR A 674 -33.24 -3.52 -7.70
CA THR A 674 -32.12 -3.69 -8.64
C THR A 674 -31.82 -5.13 -9.02
N THR A 675 -32.29 -6.12 -8.26
CA THR A 675 -31.88 -7.53 -8.39
C THR A 675 -32.16 -8.13 -9.76
N VAL A 676 -33.35 -7.87 -10.34
CA VAL A 676 -33.73 -8.38 -11.66
C VAL A 676 -32.75 -7.84 -12.70
N MET A 677 -32.60 -6.52 -12.74
CA MET A 677 -31.68 -5.84 -13.66
C MET A 677 -30.20 -6.23 -13.46
N GLU A 678 -29.82 -6.75 -12.30
CA GLU A 678 -28.47 -7.25 -12.02
C GLU A 678 -28.27 -8.69 -12.52
N SER A 679 -29.34 -9.47 -12.61
CA SER A 679 -29.30 -10.91 -12.88
C SER A 679 -29.72 -11.29 -14.30
N THR A 680 -30.42 -10.43 -15.02
CA THR A 680 -30.95 -10.71 -16.38
C THR A 680 -30.15 -9.98 -17.48
N GLY A 681 -30.53 -10.19 -18.73
CA GLY A 681 -29.99 -9.45 -19.88
C GLY A 681 -28.51 -9.72 -20.13
N GLY A 682 -28.06 -10.95 -19.84
CA GLY A 682 -26.68 -11.41 -20.05
C GLY A 682 -25.65 -10.85 -19.06
N LYS A 683 -26.06 -10.09 -18.04
CA LYS A 683 -25.16 -9.58 -16.99
C LYS A 683 -24.65 -10.70 -16.08
N ARG A 684 -25.52 -11.65 -15.76
CA ARG A 684 -25.19 -12.87 -15.02
C ARG A 684 -25.04 -14.04 -16.01
N LYS A 685 -23.96 -14.81 -15.88
CA LYS A 685 -23.57 -15.84 -16.87
C LYS A 685 -23.93 -17.25 -16.43
N GLU A 686 -24.39 -17.40 -15.19
CA GLU A 686 -24.83 -18.65 -14.60
C GLU A 686 -26.05 -19.22 -15.35
N TRP A 687 -26.10 -20.54 -15.44
CA TRP A 687 -27.07 -21.27 -16.27
C TRP A 687 -28.53 -20.92 -15.96
N TRP A 688 -28.85 -20.67 -14.69
CA TRP A 688 -30.20 -20.35 -14.22
C TRP A 688 -30.68 -18.96 -14.67
N ALA A 689 -29.76 -18.00 -14.87
CA ALA A 689 -30.08 -16.61 -15.22
C ALA A 689 -29.74 -16.25 -16.68
N ARG A 690 -28.94 -17.09 -17.36
CA ARG A 690 -28.33 -16.79 -18.67
C ARG A 690 -29.33 -16.37 -19.75
N ASN A 691 -30.51 -16.99 -19.75
CA ASN A 691 -31.54 -16.77 -20.76
C ASN A 691 -32.68 -15.86 -20.27
N ALA A 692 -32.61 -15.38 -19.02
CA ALA A 692 -33.65 -14.54 -18.44
C ALA A 692 -33.49 -13.09 -18.92
N LEU A 693 -34.59 -12.53 -19.41
CA LEU A 693 -34.71 -11.14 -19.84
C LEU A 693 -35.40 -10.32 -18.74
N ASN A 694 -35.29 -8.98 -18.82
CA ASN A 694 -36.03 -8.12 -17.89
C ASN A 694 -37.54 -8.26 -18.09
N ASP A 695 -37.96 -8.41 -19.34
CA ASP A 695 -39.37 -8.37 -19.75
C ASP A 695 -40.12 -9.64 -19.30
N ASP A 696 -39.40 -10.75 -19.02
CA ASP A 696 -39.96 -11.98 -18.47
C ASP A 696 -40.54 -11.81 -17.04
N PHE A 697 -40.35 -10.63 -16.43
CA PHE A 697 -40.73 -10.34 -15.05
C PHE A 697 -41.44 -8.99 -14.92
N GLU A 698 -42.38 -8.94 -13.98
CA GLU A 698 -43.13 -7.73 -13.66
C GLU A 698 -43.15 -7.47 -12.15
N LEU A 699 -43.34 -6.20 -11.79
CA LEU A 699 -43.55 -5.76 -10.43
C LEU A 699 -45.02 -5.88 -10.05
N LEU A 700 -45.30 -6.35 -8.84
CA LEU A 700 -46.64 -6.36 -8.27
C LEU A 700 -46.84 -5.12 -7.39
N CYS A 701 -47.83 -4.31 -7.72
CA CYS A 701 -48.05 -2.99 -7.12
C CYS A 701 -49.09 -3.04 -5.99
N THR A 702 -49.00 -2.07 -5.08
CA THR A 702 -49.88 -1.95 -3.91
C THR A 702 -51.32 -1.57 -4.26
N ASP A 703 -51.56 -1.08 -5.46
CA ASP A 703 -52.89 -0.78 -6.01
C ASP A 703 -53.54 -2.01 -6.70
N GLY A 704 -52.87 -3.17 -6.68
CA GLY A 704 -53.31 -4.40 -7.36
C GLY A 704 -52.91 -4.47 -8.83
N THR A 705 -52.29 -3.42 -9.38
CA THR A 705 -51.79 -3.43 -10.76
C THR A 705 -50.43 -4.10 -10.88
N ARG A 706 -50.00 -4.35 -12.13
CA ARG A 706 -48.65 -4.78 -12.47
C ARG A 706 -47.92 -3.67 -13.22
N ALA A 707 -46.60 -3.66 -13.12
CA ALA A 707 -45.77 -2.67 -13.79
C ALA A 707 -44.45 -3.28 -14.27
N GLU A 708 -43.84 -2.64 -15.26
CA GLU A 708 -42.49 -3.00 -15.72
C GLU A 708 -41.45 -2.81 -14.61
N ILE A 709 -40.34 -3.57 -14.69
CA ILE A 709 -39.25 -3.55 -13.72
C ILE A 709 -38.64 -2.15 -13.51
N ASN A 710 -38.65 -1.30 -14.55
CA ASN A 710 -38.13 0.07 -14.51
C ASN A 710 -39.03 1.04 -13.69
N GLU A 711 -40.30 0.70 -13.46
CA GLU A 711 -41.28 1.53 -12.77
C GLU A 711 -41.28 1.33 -11.24
N TYR A 712 -40.23 0.73 -10.69
CA TYR A 712 -40.09 0.47 -9.25
C TYR A 712 -40.32 1.70 -8.35
N LYS A 713 -40.11 2.92 -8.85
CA LYS A 713 -40.40 4.15 -8.08
C LYS A 713 -41.90 4.35 -7.84
N ARG A 714 -42.74 3.95 -8.80
CA ARG A 714 -44.20 3.95 -8.72
C ARG A 714 -44.72 2.69 -8.03
N CYS A 715 -44.14 1.54 -8.38
CA CYS A 715 -44.57 0.23 -7.95
C CYS A 715 -43.58 -0.38 -6.93
N ASN A 716 -43.80 -0.13 -5.64
CA ASN A 716 -42.98 -0.67 -4.55
C ASN A 716 -43.78 -0.82 -3.25
N LEU A 717 -43.26 -1.62 -2.33
CA LEU A 717 -43.79 -1.81 -0.98
C LEU A 717 -43.28 -0.77 0.03
N GLY A 718 -42.23 -0.03 -0.34
CA GLY A 718 -41.61 0.99 0.50
C GLY A 718 -40.13 1.19 0.18
N LYS A 719 -39.55 2.21 0.80
CA LYS A 719 -38.14 2.56 0.69
C LYS A 719 -37.43 2.26 2.02
N VAL A 720 -36.29 1.57 1.96
CA VAL A 720 -35.54 1.18 3.15
C VAL A 720 -34.07 1.54 3.03
N LYS A 721 -33.38 1.65 4.16
CA LYS A 721 -31.93 1.81 4.21
C LYS A 721 -31.21 0.58 3.65
N ALA A 722 -30.11 0.84 2.98
CA ALA A 722 -29.20 -0.17 2.48
C ALA A 722 -28.53 -0.95 3.62
N ASN A 723 -27.75 -1.97 3.27
CA ASN A 723 -26.95 -2.68 4.27
C ASN A 723 -25.90 -1.73 4.87
N ALA A 724 -25.55 -1.98 6.12
CA ALA A 724 -24.59 -1.18 6.86
C ALA A 724 -23.50 -2.04 7.50
N VAL A 725 -22.28 -1.52 7.50
CA VAL A 725 -21.20 -2.02 8.33
C VAL A 725 -21.43 -1.52 9.74
N VAL A 726 -21.51 -2.45 10.68
CA VAL A 726 -21.76 -2.16 12.10
C VAL A 726 -20.53 -2.47 12.95
N THR A 727 -20.47 -1.86 14.12
CA THR A 727 -19.43 -2.12 15.13
C THR A 727 -20.01 -1.94 16.54
N ARG A 728 -19.16 -2.11 17.57
CA ARG A 728 -19.52 -1.91 18.97
C ARG A 728 -19.96 -0.46 19.24
N GLY A 729 -21.11 -0.30 19.88
CA GLY A 729 -21.56 0.96 20.46
C GLY A 729 -21.64 0.90 21.99
N GLY A 730 -22.49 1.75 22.55
CA GLY A 730 -22.73 1.83 23.99
C GLY A 730 -21.45 2.15 24.80
N PRO A 731 -21.27 1.55 25.99
CA PRO A 731 -20.09 1.78 26.83
C PRO A 731 -18.75 1.34 26.19
N ALA A 732 -18.81 0.46 25.19
CA ALA A 732 -17.64 -0.07 24.48
C ALA A 732 -17.31 0.72 23.20
N TYR A 733 -18.01 1.82 22.93
CA TYR A 733 -17.75 2.69 21.78
C TYR A 733 -16.37 3.33 21.88
N ASN A 734 -15.59 3.24 20.79
CA ASN A 734 -14.26 3.84 20.69
C ASN A 734 -14.12 4.57 19.35
N GLU A 735 -14.06 5.90 19.42
CA GLU A 735 -13.98 6.76 18.23
C GLU A 735 -12.68 6.56 17.44
N THR A 736 -11.56 6.33 18.11
CA THR A 736 -10.27 6.07 17.45
C THR A 736 -10.31 4.75 16.67
N GLN A 737 -10.91 3.69 17.24
CA GLN A 737 -11.14 2.43 16.53
C GLN A 737 -12.04 2.64 15.31
N LEU A 738 -13.13 3.37 15.49
CA LEU A 738 -14.10 3.62 14.44
C LEU A 738 -13.50 4.38 13.26
N ASN A 739 -12.74 5.45 13.52
CA ASN A 739 -12.07 6.23 12.49
C ASN A 739 -11.03 5.39 11.75
N ALA A 740 -10.29 4.51 12.46
CA ALA A 740 -9.37 3.58 11.82
C ALA A 740 -10.08 2.60 10.88
N TYR A 741 -11.25 2.07 11.27
CA TYR A 741 -12.05 1.17 10.43
C TYR A 741 -12.64 1.88 9.22
N ILE A 742 -13.15 3.11 9.39
CA ILE A 742 -13.64 3.97 8.30
C ILE A 742 -12.52 4.22 7.29
N ASN A 743 -11.34 4.63 7.76
CA ASN A 743 -10.20 4.91 6.90
C ASN A 743 -9.81 3.65 6.12
N LEU A 744 -9.65 2.50 6.79
CA LEU A 744 -9.31 1.23 6.14
C LEU A 744 -10.28 0.85 5.03
N LEU A 745 -11.60 0.89 5.30
CA LEU A 745 -12.62 0.56 4.29
C LEU A 745 -12.68 1.60 3.16
N THR A 746 -12.36 2.88 3.45
CA THR A 746 -12.29 3.94 2.44
C THR A 746 -11.09 3.75 1.49
N TYR A 747 -9.92 3.40 2.02
CA TYR A 747 -8.76 3.04 1.19
C TYR A 747 -9.01 1.73 0.43
N ALA A 748 -9.62 0.74 1.08
CA ALA A 748 -9.97 -0.53 0.45
C ALA A 748 -10.88 -0.35 -0.76
N GLN A 749 -11.93 0.46 -0.65
CA GLN A 749 -12.83 0.72 -1.79
C GLN A 749 -12.17 1.54 -2.89
N GLN A 750 -11.22 2.43 -2.60
CA GLN A 750 -10.54 3.15 -3.68
C GLN A 750 -9.63 2.24 -4.52
N LEU A 751 -8.97 1.29 -3.87
CA LEU A 751 -8.09 0.33 -4.55
C LEU A 751 -8.88 -0.80 -5.23
N TYR A 752 -9.93 -1.29 -4.56
CA TYR A 752 -10.61 -2.55 -4.92
C TYR A 752 -12.12 -2.42 -5.14
N GLY A 753 -12.67 -1.20 -5.14
CA GLY A 753 -14.11 -0.95 -5.37
C GLY A 753 -14.50 -0.93 -6.84
N ARG A 754 -13.56 -1.08 -7.77
CA ARG A 754 -13.86 -1.11 -9.21
C ARG A 754 -14.66 -2.38 -9.58
N LYS A 755 -15.54 -2.24 -10.57
CA LYS A 755 -16.42 -3.33 -11.04
C LYS A 755 -15.82 -4.16 -12.17
N ASP A 756 -14.76 -3.70 -12.82
CA ASP A 756 -14.03 -4.46 -13.82
C ASP A 756 -13.27 -5.60 -13.12
N VAL A 757 -13.77 -6.81 -13.31
CA VAL A 757 -13.18 -8.02 -12.77
C VAL A 757 -11.93 -8.33 -13.61
N ASP A 758 -10.76 -7.90 -13.13
CA ASP A 758 -9.50 -8.49 -13.56
C ASP A 758 -9.30 -9.79 -12.77
N ALA A 759 -9.13 -10.91 -13.49
CA ALA A 759 -8.94 -12.24 -12.93
C ALA A 759 -7.75 -12.33 -11.98
N PHE A 760 -6.80 -11.40 -12.09
CA PHE A 760 -5.60 -11.33 -11.24
C PHE A 760 -5.74 -10.36 -10.05
N SER A 761 -6.85 -9.63 -9.96
CA SER A 761 -7.08 -8.62 -8.93
C SER A 761 -8.23 -9.00 -7.99
N PHE A 762 -8.17 -8.48 -6.76
CA PHE A 762 -9.28 -8.61 -5.81
C PHE A 762 -10.30 -7.49 -6.04
N SER A 763 -11.59 -7.84 -6.10
CA SER A 763 -12.69 -6.87 -6.18
C SER A 763 -13.59 -6.98 -4.95
N MET A 764 -13.83 -5.85 -4.28
CA MET A 764 -14.56 -5.80 -3.02
C MET A 764 -16.07 -6.06 -3.21
N PHE A 765 -16.66 -5.44 -4.24
CA PHE A 765 -18.10 -5.49 -4.55
C PHE A 765 -18.44 -6.50 -5.66
N SER A 766 -17.67 -7.58 -5.77
CA SER A 766 -17.94 -8.66 -6.72
C SER A 766 -17.77 -10.01 -6.03
N SER A 767 -18.57 -10.99 -6.44
CA SER A 767 -18.58 -12.34 -5.89
C SER A 767 -18.11 -13.35 -6.93
N PRO A 768 -17.46 -14.45 -6.51
CA PRO A 768 -16.99 -15.49 -7.43
C PRO A 768 -18.17 -16.21 -8.08
N ILE A 769 -17.94 -16.79 -9.26
CA ILE A 769 -18.95 -17.55 -10.01
C ILE A 769 -19.58 -18.63 -9.12
N GLY A 770 -20.91 -18.72 -9.13
CA GLY A 770 -21.68 -19.65 -8.31
C GLY A 770 -22.08 -19.10 -6.94
N HIS A 771 -21.58 -17.93 -6.56
CA HIS A 771 -21.99 -17.20 -5.36
C HIS A 771 -22.32 -15.76 -5.71
N TYR A 772 -23.02 -15.08 -4.81
CA TYR A 772 -23.47 -13.71 -5.01
C TYR A 772 -23.56 -13.02 -3.66
N ASP A 773 -23.42 -11.69 -3.68
CA ASP A 773 -23.63 -10.82 -2.51
C ASP A 773 -22.82 -11.22 -1.25
N LEU A 774 -21.59 -11.74 -1.44
CA LEU A 774 -20.73 -12.16 -0.32
C LEU A 774 -20.12 -10.96 0.40
N ILE A 775 -20.31 -10.83 1.72
CA ILE A 775 -19.91 -9.69 2.56
C ILE A 775 -20.62 -8.38 2.18
N PHE A 776 -20.48 -7.96 0.93
CA PHE A 776 -21.13 -6.80 0.33
C PHE A 776 -21.98 -7.25 -0.86
N GLN A 777 -23.05 -6.51 -1.14
CA GLN A 777 -23.86 -6.73 -2.33
C GLN A 777 -23.04 -6.47 -3.60
N ASP A 778 -23.26 -7.26 -4.64
CA ASP A 778 -22.56 -7.07 -5.93
C ASP A 778 -23.03 -5.77 -6.64
N ALA A 779 -24.20 -5.28 -6.24
CA ALA A 779 -24.77 -4.01 -6.64
C ALA A 779 -23.96 -2.80 -6.16
N THR A 780 -23.23 -2.93 -5.05
CA THR A 780 -22.59 -1.83 -4.34
C THR A 780 -21.66 -1.06 -5.28
N ARG A 781 -21.84 0.26 -5.31
CA ARG A 781 -21.01 1.19 -6.07
C ARG A 781 -19.93 1.81 -5.20
N GLN A 782 -20.27 2.09 -3.94
CA GLN A 782 -19.37 2.66 -2.95
C GLN A 782 -19.92 2.41 -1.54
N LEU A 783 -19.05 2.53 -0.55
CA LEU A 783 -19.41 2.65 0.85
C LEU A 783 -19.41 4.13 1.25
N GLN A 784 -20.52 4.59 1.85
CA GLN A 784 -20.66 5.95 2.35
C GLN A 784 -20.57 5.96 3.87
N VAL A 785 -19.81 6.91 4.42
CA VAL A 785 -19.70 7.11 5.86
C VAL A 785 -21.02 7.64 6.42
N ILE A 786 -21.52 7.03 7.50
CA ILE A 786 -22.73 7.47 8.19
C ILE A 786 -22.35 8.59 9.16
N PRO A 787 -23.01 9.77 9.08
CA PRO A 787 -22.79 10.88 10.00
C PRO A 787 -22.99 10.46 11.46
N ALA A 788 -22.20 11.01 12.39
CA ALA A 788 -22.20 10.63 13.80
C ALA A 788 -23.60 10.68 14.45
N ASN A 789 -24.41 11.67 14.09
CA ASN A 789 -25.79 11.84 14.59
C ASN A 789 -26.81 10.83 14.04
N LYS A 790 -26.43 9.99 13.07
CA LYS A 790 -27.27 8.95 12.46
C LYS A 790 -26.75 7.53 12.73
N ARG A 791 -25.80 7.36 13.65
CA ARG A 791 -25.18 6.06 13.95
C ARG A 791 -25.97 5.20 14.94
N THR A 792 -27.07 5.68 15.49
CA THR A 792 -27.99 4.83 16.25
C THR A 792 -28.91 4.08 15.28
N TYR A 793 -29.30 2.85 15.63
CA TYR A 793 -30.07 2.00 14.72
C TYR A 793 -31.42 2.62 14.34
N ASP A 794 -32.09 3.28 15.28
CA ASP A 794 -33.38 3.94 15.09
C ASP A 794 -33.27 5.17 14.18
N ALA A 795 -32.24 6.00 14.38
CA ALA A 795 -31.98 7.18 13.55
C ALA A 795 -31.52 6.79 12.15
N TYR A 796 -30.75 5.71 12.01
CA TYR A 796 -30.33 5.18 10.73
C TYR A 796 -31.53 4.64 9.95
N LEU A 797 -32.26 3.68 10.52
CA LEU A 797 -33.35 2.95 9.84
C LEU A 797 -34.58 3.80 9.58
N GLY A 798 -34.85 4.79 10.44
CA GLY A 798 -35.98 5.70 10.32
C GLY A 798 -37.31 5.12 10.82
N SER A 799 -38.31 5.99 10.98
CA SER A 799 -39.59 5.65 11.60
C SER A 799 -40.40 4.60 10.86
N ASP A 800 -40.30 4.56 9.53
CA ASP A 800 -41.11 3.68 8.69
C ASP A 800 -40.70 2.22 8.87
N PHE A 801 -39.38 1.96 8.88
CA PHE A 801 -38.84 0.64 9.21
C PHE A 801 -39.25 0.21 10.62
N MET A 802 -39.13 1.10 11.60
CA MET A 802 -39.50 0.82 12.99
C MET A 802 -40.98 0.46 13.14
N ARG A 803 -41.86 1.13 12.38
CA ARG A 803 -43.30 0.81 12.34
C ARG A 803 -43.55 -0.56 11.72
N ALA A 804 -42.93 -0.84 10.57
CA ALA A 804 -43.07 -2.14 9.91
C ALA A 804 -42.62 -3.28 10.82
N ARG A 805 -41.48 -3.11 11.51
CA ARG A 805 -40.94 -4.11 12.43
C ARG A 805 -41.88 -4.43 13.61
N ARG A 806 -42.54 -3.42 14.20
CA ARG A 806 -43.54 -3.60 15.27
C ARG A 806 -44.77 -4.39 14.85
N ILE A 807 -45.13 -4.35 13.57
CA ILE A 807 -46.27 -5.11 13.03
C ILE A 807 -45.91 -6.59 12.90
N THR A 808 -44.66 -6.88 12.54
CA THR A 808 -44.20 -8.23 12.18
C THR A 808 -43.54 -9.00 13.32
N ASP A 809 -43.18 -8.34 14.41
CA ASP A 809 -42.42 -8.94 15.50
C ASP A 809 -42.91 -8.40 16.85
N CYS A 810 -43.34 -9.30 17.73
CA CYS A 810 -43.85 -8.97 19.06
C CYS A 810 -42.81 -8.46 20.03
N TYR A 811 -41.55 -8.82 19.82
CA TYR A 811 -40.47 -8.35 20.67
C TYR A 811 -40.00 -6.96 20.24
N ALA A 812 -40.51 -6.43 19.13
CA ALA A 812 -40.20 -5.10 18.67
C ALA A 812 -40.89 -4.04 19.54
N GLY A 813 -40.12 -3.41 20.44
CA GLY A 813 -40.58 -2.32 21.30
C GLY A 813 -40.87 -2.70 22.76
N ALA A 814 -40.67 -3.96 23.15
CA ALA A 814 -40.56 -4.30 24.57
C ALA A 814 -39.23 -3.73 25.07
N SER A 815 -39.25 -2.55 25.70
CA SER A 815 -38.15 -2.14 26.57
C SER A 815 -37.89 -3.32 27.51
N GLN A 816 -36.64 -3.78 27.62
CA GLN A 816 -36.28 -4.69 28.70
C GLN A 816 -36.50 -3.94 30.01
N VAL A 817 -37.73 -3.98 30.52
CA VAL A 817 -37.99 -3.73 31.92
C VAL A 817 -37.37 -4.94 32.60
N ALA A 818 -36.09 -4.82 32.93
CA ALA A 818 -35.46 -5.68 33.92
C ALA A 818 -36.23 -5.43 35.22
N LEU A 819 -37.31 -6.19 35.42
CA LEU A 819 -38.00 -6.29 36.69
C LEU A 819 -36.96 -6.87 37.66
N SER A 820 -36.23 -5.98 38.32
CA SER A 820 -35.31 -6.36 39.38
C SER A 820 -36.13 -7.07 40.45
N LEU A 821 -35.94 -8.38 40.58
CA LEU A 821 -36.55 -9.21 41.63
C LEU A 821 -36.29 -8.64 43.05
N GLY A 822 -35.32 -7.74 43.22
CA GLY A 822 -35.07 -7.01 44.47
C GLY A 822 -36.22 -6.10 44.93
N LEU A 823 -37.03 -5.54 44.03
CA LEU A 823 -38.14 -4.63 44.41
C LEU A 823 -39.40 -5.40 44.89
N LEU A 824 -39.59 -6.65 44.46
CA LEU A 824 -40.71 -7.48 44.92
C LEU A 824 -40.47 -8.09 46.31
N LEU A 825 -39.20 -8.27 46.70
CA LEU A 825 -38.84 -8.78 48.04
C LEU A 825 -38.86 -7.69 49.12
N VAL A 826 -38.65 -6.41 48.77
CA VAL A 826 -38.75 -5.31 49.75
C VAL A 826 -40.21 -4.99 50.07
N GLY A 827 -41.13 -5.14 49.12
CA GLY A 827 -42.56 -4.94 49.36
C GLY A 827 -43.21 -5.97 50.29
N SER A 828 -42.64 -7.17 50.40
CA SER A 828 -43.15 -8.25 51.27
C SER A 828 -42.59 -8.22 52.70
N LEU A 829 -41.50 -7.48 52.93
CA LEU A 829 -40.92 -7.28 54.28
C LEU A 829 -41.55 -6.09 55.04
N VAL A 830 -42.16 -5.13 54.34
CA VAL A 830 -42.86 -3.99 54.96
C VAL A 830 -44.29 -4.34 55.41
N ALA A 831 -44.80 -5.52 55.04
CA ALA A 831 -46.10 -6.01 55.51
C ALA A 831 -46.04 -6.87 56.80
N ILE A 832 -44.85 -7.02 57.41
CA ILE A 832 -44.62 -7.83 58.63
C ILE A 832 -43.98 -7.00 59.77
N LEU A 833 -43.98 -5.67 59.66
CA LEU A 833 -43.71 -4.73 60.75
C LEU A 833 -44.87 -3.74 60.84
#